data_AF-A0A5S9IID9-F1
#
_entry.id   AF-A0A5S9IID9-F1
#
_cell.length_a   1.000
_cell.length_b   1.000
_cell.length_c   1.000
_cell.angle_alpha   90.00
_cell.angle_beta   90.00
_cell.angle_gamma   90.00
#
_symmetry.space_group_name_H-M   'P 1'
#
loop_
_entity.id
_entity.type
_entity.pdbx_description
1 polymer ?
#
loop_
_entity_poly.entity_id
_entity_poly.type
_entity_poly.pdbx_seq_one_letter_code
_entity_poly.pdbx_strand_id
1 'polypeptide(L)'
;MDTSSIHSGHDFLTTYLQKNSFSFHSLTVESFRSFLEKILEREKNNDIFQQRAKIRDLKKNNWQQYSSLQKQLKIAEQEFDKHPNKPLLQEIENGIDSSQKAINGLSGFLEKNPQDEKRREKLENFQKKLQDLQAQQSEMVAKTPEKVNFENAKQALYEFEVSLHLPEEEEKLAGLLKKQGQKRSFAGSQFEDVSLPVVQENLCPILYKRYDLQPSDVTILSNITLGCARAEIDYLVIQEIPEKPVKVLAIIEVKKNINDIAAGFELRQENIHWFTGNSDKYDAQIYRTKVFKDGHFSRAVTHSEHGKEFLFDRSSFEHFECSGEHFLRDLFFITYQKNLVGLRASEKSVLSHRMSTDVFFNLDDEKFVVNLFSWCLERFSPLQTKSVLELYLQEHAQNIFIVENIKKNDNEIREHLEKEQEKLLPLVSIPEKDGYTAKDGDVVFAFDIQYKGDEAHVAVDVFRWPQEHIKTYAGLFRINVPYVPSYFCFREGPPLLAIYQKVVQDENIQPQLLIIDGHGIAHPRKFGVACWLGVATQIPALGCAKETLIPYDGDQLKSDARSTVPMTYNDESLGFAVRRFADVNPVYVSPGHLISQQQALEICCSLAGEFKIPDTIRRADQAARQHCAGQPGEWTELGLLPKAIPLWEK
;
A
#
# COMPACT_ATOMS: atom_id res chain seq x y z
N MET A 1 24.51 4.08 -1.13
CA MET A 1 24.11 5.38 -0.55
C MET A 1 25.38 6.10 -0.12
N ASP A 2 25.37 7.43 -0.01
CA ASP A 2 26.53 8.15 0.53
C ASP A 2 26.64 7.84 2.03
N THR A 3 27.80 7.39 2.52
CA THR A 3 27.98 6.99 3.93
C THR A 3 27.87 8.15 4.92
N SER A 4 27.77 9.39 4.42
CA SER A 4 27.61 10.62 5.18
C SER A 4 26.22 10.78 5.83
N SER A 5 25.23 9.95 5.48
CA SER A 5 23.84 10.04 5.97
C SER A 5 23.45 8.98 7.02
N ILE A 6 24.39 8.24 7.58
CA ILE A 6 24.14 7.21 8.60
C ILE A 6 24.88 7.59 9.87
N HIS A 7 24.14 7.75 10.97
CA HIS A 7 24.71 8.15 12.25
C HIS A 7 24.60 7.03 13.28
N SER A 8 25.68 6.76 14.01
CA SER A 8 25.73 5.78 15.10
C SER A 8 26.83 6.12 16.09
N GLY A 9 26.84 5.47 17.26
CA GLY A 9 27.89 5.63 18.25
C GLY A 9 27.63 6.71 19.31
N HIS A 10 28.53 6.75 20.29
CA HIS A 10 28.32 7.46 21.56
C HIS A 10 28.15 8.97 21.41
N ASP A 11 29.04 9.63 20.66
CA ASP A 11 29.04 11.09 20.52
C ASP A 11 27.78 11.61 19.82
N PHE A 12 27.38 10.91 18.76
CA PHE A 12 26.16 11.24 18.03
C PHE A 12 24.92 11.03 18.92
N LEU A 13 24.79 9.87 19.57
CA LEU A 13 23.62 9.56 20.38
C LEU A 13 23.49 10.51 21.58
N THR A 14 24.62 10.88 22.21
CA THR A 14 24.67 11.93 23.25
C THR A 14 24.13 13.25 22.72
N THR A 15 24.64 13.72 21.58
CA THR A 15 24.22 14.98 20.95
C THR A 15 22.75 14.94 20.57
N TYR A 16 22.29 13.81 20.04
CA TYR A 16 20.92 13.60 19.62
C TYR A 16 19.95 13.67 20.81
N LEU A 17 20.27 13.00 21.92
CA LEU A 17 19.46 13.01 23.14
C LEU A 17 19.43 14.38 23.83
N GLN A 18 20.55 15.11 23.83
CA GLN A 18 20.60 16.50 24.32
C GLN A 18 19.66 17.41 23.52
N LYS A 19 19.60 17.25 22.19
CA LYS A 19 18.68 17.99 21.31
C LYS A 19 17.23 17.51 21.40
N ASN A 20 16.99 16.28 21.84
CA ASN A 20 15.68 15.62 21.87
C ASN A 20 15.28 15.17 23.28
N SER A 21 15.34 16.07 24.26
CA SER A 21 15.16 15.74 25.68
C SER A 21 13.72 15.43 26.12
N PHE A 22 12.75 15.40 25.20
CA PHE A 22 11.33 15.28 25.51
C PHE A 22 10.94 13.92 26.11
N SER A 23 10.18 13.95 27.21
CA SER A 23 9.52 12.79 27.82
C SER A 23 8.05 13.11 28.08
N PHE A 24 7.16 12.25 27.58
CA PHE A 24 5.71 12.45 27.77
C PHE A 24 5.26 12.18 29.21
N HIS A 25 5.88 11.23 29.92
CA HIS A 25 5.49 10.89 31.29
C HIS A 25 5.98 11.93 32.32
N SER A 26 6.90 12.82 31.93
CA SER A 26 7.35 13.93 32.77
C SER A 26 6.56 15.23 32.56
N LEU A 27 5.50 15.22 31.76
CA LEU A 27 4.71 16.42 31.49
C LEU A 27 3.88 16.83 32.73
N THR A 28 3.78 18.13 32.96
CA THR A 28 2.73 18.73 33.79
C THR A 28 1.43 18.84 33.00
N VAL A 29 0.30 19.05 33.67
CA VAL A 29 -1.01 19.28 33.03
C VAL A 29 -0.97 20.43 32.01
N GLU A 30 -0.29 21.53 32.35
CA GLU A 30 -0.11 22.68 31.46
C GLU A 30 0.70 22.30 30.22
N SER A 31 1.85 21.65 30.39
CA SER A 31 2.68 21.22 29.26
C SER A 31 2.01 20.14 28.41
N PHE A 32 1.14 19.31 29.01
CA PHE A 32 0.30 18.35 28.30
C PHE A 32 -0.76 19.06 27.45
N ARG A 33 -1.38 20.15 27.94
CA ARG A 33 -2.27 20.99 27.12
C ARG A 33 -1.54 21.52 25.88
N SER A 34 -0.37 22.13 26.06
CA SER A 34 0.44 22.63 24.93
C SER A 34 0.89 21.50 23.98
N PHE A 35 1.09 20.29 24.49
CA PHE A 35 1.37 19.12 23.68
C PHE A 35 0.15 18.73 22.81
N LEU A 36 -1.06 18.73 23.37
CA LEU A 36 -2.29 18.47 22.62
C LEU A 36 -2.55 19.52 21.54
N GLU A 37 -2.29 20.79 21.81
CA GLU A 37 -2.39 21.87 20.82
C GLU A 37 -1.47 21.62 19.61
N LYS A 38 -0.22 21.21 19.85
CA LYS A 38 0.72 20.83 18.78
C LYS A 38 0.24 19.61 17.98
N ILE A 39 -0.45 18.66 18.62
CA ILE A 39 -1.07 17.55 17.91
C ILE A 39 -2.22 18.07 17.04
N LEU A 40 -3.12 18.89 17.59
CA LEU A 40 -4.23 19.47 16.84
C LEU A 40 -3.74 20.24 15.62
N GLU A 41 -2.70 21.05 15.76
CA GLU A 41 -2.13 21.81 14.65
C GLU A 41 -1.70 20.91 13.49
N ARG A 42 -1.08 19.76 13.80
CA ARG A 42 -0.66 18.77 12.80
C ARG A 42 -1.85 18.04 12.18
N GLU A 43 -2.91 17.82 12.94
CA GLU A 43 -4.12 17.11 12.50
C GLU A 43 -5.09 18.01 11.72
N LYS A 44 -4.84 19.33 11.62
CA LYS A 44 -5.62 20.27 10.78
C LYS A 44 -5.72 19.82 9.33
N ASN A 45 -4.65 19.24 8.80
CA ASN A 45 -4.56 18.80 7.40
C ASN A 45 -4.88 17.30 7.23
N ASN A 46 -5.39 16.63 8.27
CA ASN A 46 -5.77 15.22 8.19
C ASN A 46 -7.28 15.09 7.96
N ASP A 47 -7.69 14.77 6.73
CA ASP A 47 -9.09 14.65 6.33
C ASP A 47 -9.89 13.73 7.25
N ILE A 48 -9.31 12.62 7.72
CA ILE A 48 -9.99 11.68 8.61
C ILE A 48 -10.22 12.30 9.98
N PHE A 49 -9.22 13.01 10.50
CA PHE A 49 -9.35 13.71 11.77
C PHE A 49 -10.43 14.80 11.68
N GLN A 50 -10.38 15.63 10.63
CA GLN A 50 -11.34 16.71 10.40
C GLN A 50 -12.76 16.18 10.25
N GLN A 51 -12.92 15.09 9.47
CA GLN A 51 -14.23 14.48 9.28
C GLN A 51 -14.79 13.90 10.58
N ARG A 52 -13.97 13.25 11.41
CA ARG A 52 -14.37 12.78 12.75
C ARG A 52 -14.73 13.95 13.67
N ALA A 53 -13.92 15.00 13.71
CA ALA A 53 -14.16 16.18 14.52
C ALA A 53 -15.48 16.87 14.12
N LYS A 54 -15.78 16.94 12.81
CA LYS A 54 -17.07 17.45 12.31
C LYS A 54 -18.25 16.62 12.82
N ILE A 55 -18.19 15.29 12.73
CA ILE A 55 -19.23 14.39 13.26
C ILE A 55 -19.39 14.59 14.77
N ARG A 56 -18.27 14.66 15.51
CA ARG A 56 -18.25 14.92 16.95
C ARG A 56 -18.91 16.26 17.27
N ASP A 57 -18.60 17.32 16.55
CA ASP A 57 -19.11 18.67 16.81
C ASP A 57 -20.59 18.80 16.49
N LEU A 58 -21.08 18.12 15.44
CA LEU A 58 -22.52 17.99 15.17
C LEU A 58 -23.26 17.32 16.34
N LYS A 59 -22.70 16.24 16.91
CA LYS A 59 -23.24 15.57 18.10
C LYS A 59 -23.14 16.46 19.35
N LYS A 60 -22.02 17.16 19.55
CA LYS A 60 -21.76 18.06 20.69
C LYS A 60 -22.74 19.23 20.73
N ASN A 61 -22.93 19.91 19.61
CA ASN A 61 -23.83 21.08 19.51
C ASN A 61 -25.30 20.72 19.77
N ASN A 62 -25.64 19.44 19.66
CA ASN A 62 -26.99 18.91 19.83
C ASN A 62 -27.07 17.87 20.97
N TRP A 63 -26.11 17.90 21.89
CA TRP A 63 -25.85 16.80 22.82
C TRP A 63 -27.05 16.47 23.72
N GLN A 64 -27.79 17.48 24.20
CA GLN A 64 -28.92 17.27 25.10
C GLN A 64 -30.00 16.40 24.45
N GLN A 65 -30.39 16.73 23.21
CA GLN A 65 -31.40 15.98 22.46
C GLN A 65 -30.85 14.63 21.99
N TYR A 66 -29.62 14.62 21.45
CA TYR A 66 -28.94 13.41 21.00
C TYR A 66 -28.82 12.37 22.13
N SER A 67 -28.31 12.77 23.29
CA SER A 67 -28.15 11.90 24.47
C SER A 67 -29.49 11.43 25.03
N SER A 68 -30.53 12.26 24.98
CA SER A 68 -31.88 11.88 25.41
C SER A 68 -32.45 10.75 24.53
N LEU A 69 -32.37 10.92 23.20
CA LEU A 69 -32.83 9.90 22.23
C LEU A 69 -32.03 8.60 22.33
N GLN A 70 -30.71 8.69 22.48
CA GLN A 70 -29.87 7.51 22.72
C GLN A 70 -30.25 6.76 24.01
N LYS A 71 -30.57 7.51 25.09
CA LYS A 71 -31.01 6.91 26.35
C LYS A 71 -32.38 6.24 26.19
N GLN A 72 -33.31 6.86 25.48
CA GLN A 72 -34.62 6.28 25.17
C GLN A 72 -34.49 4.98 24.36
N LEU A 73 -33.67 4.99 23.31
CA LEU A 73 -33.38 3.79 22.52
C LEU A 73 -32.80 2.67 23.38
N LYS A 74 -31.80 2.97 24.21
CA LYS A 74 -31.19 1.97 25.09
C LYS A 74 -32.17 1.37 26.09
N ILE A 75 -33.08 2.17 26.64
CA ILE A 75 -34.13 1.68 27.55
C ILE A 75 -35.10 0.76 26.78
N ALA A 76 -35.59 1.22 25.63
CA ALA A 76 -36.53 0.44 24.81
C ALA A 76 -35.91 -0.89 24.31
N GLU A 77 -34.63 -0.88 23.94
CA GLU A 77 -33.87 -2.08 23.58
C GLU A 77 -33.80 -3.07 24.75
N GLN A 78 -33.47 -2.59 25.95
CA GLN A 78 -33.42 -3.45 27.15
C GLN A 78 -34.76 -4.03 27.55
N GLU A 79 -35.86 -3.31 27.31
CA GLU A 79 -37.23 -3.79 27.55
C GLU A 79 -37.61 -4.86 26.52
N PHE A 80 -37.34 -4.60 25.24
CA PHE A 80 -37.58 -5.57 24.17
C PHE A 80 -36.71 -6.84 24.34
N ASP A 81 -35.45 -6.67 24.76
CA ASP A 81 -34.50 -7.76 25.02
C ASP A 81 -35.01 -8.75 26.07
N LYS A 82 -35.79 -8.27 27.04
CA LYS A 82 -36.37 -9.09 28.11
C LYS A 82 -37.72 -9.69 27.73
N HIS A 83 -38.31 -9.29 26.60
CA HIS A 83 -39.65 -9.71 26.25
C HIS A 83 -39.68 -11.17 25.77
N PRO A 84 -40.59 -12.03 26.27
CA PRO A 84 -40.65 -13.46 25.93
C PRO A 84 -40.81 -13.75 24.43
N ASN A 85 -41.45 -12.85 23.68
CA ASN A 85 -41.70 -13.02 22.24
C ASN A 85 -40.48 -12.66 21.37
N LYS A 86 -39.39 -12.09 21.92
CA LYS A 86 -38.23 -11.65 21.13
C LYS A 86 -37.61 -12.77 20.27
N PRO A 87 -37.34 -13.99 20.78
CA PRO A 87 -36.77 -15.06 19.97
C PRO A 87 -37.66 -15.42 18.78
N LEU A 88 -38.98 -15.50 19.00
CA LEU A 88 -39.94 -15.81 17.95
C LEU A 88 -40.04 -14.69 16.91
N LEU A 89 -40.06 -13.42 17.33
CA LEU A 89 -40.02 -12.27 16.43
C LEU A 89 -38.74 -12.26 15.58
N GLN A 90 -37.60 -12.60 16.19
CA GLN A 90 -36.33 -12.68 15.49
C GLN A 90 -36.29 -13.84 14.47
N GLU A 91 -36.90 -14.98 14.79
CA GLU A 91 -37.08 -16.09 13.83
C GLU A 91 -37.96 -15.71 12.65
N ILE A 92 -39.06 -15.00 12.90
CA ILE A 92 -39.95 -14.49 11.85
C ILE A 92 -39.20 -13.48 10.96
N GLU A 93 -38.50 -12.52 11.55
CA GLU A 93 -37.68 -11.52 10.81
C GLU A 93 -36.60 -12.19 9.96
N ASN A 94 -35.85 -13.16 10.52
CA ASN A 94 -34.88 -13.94 9.76
C ASN A 94 -35.53 -14.75 8.62
N GLY A 95 -36.73 -15.26 8.86
CA GLY A 95 -37.55 -15.96 7.86
C GLY A 95 -37.96 -15.05 6.70
N ILE A 96 -38.34 -13.81 7.00
CA ILE A 96 -38.69 -12.77 6.02
C ILE A 96 -37.45 -12.43 5.18
N ASP A 97 -36.33 -12.12 5.81
CA ASP A 97 -35.08 -11.75 5.13
C ASP A 97 -34.57 -12.87 4.20
N SER A 98 -34.57 -14.11 4.69
CA SER A 98 -34.17 -15.27 3.89
C SER A 98 -35.11 -15.52 2.71
N SER A 99 -36.42 -15.35 2.91
CA SER A 99 -37.41 -15.49 1.84
C SER A 99 -37.27 -14.38 0.78
N GLN A 100 -37.02 -13.14 1.19
CA GLN A 100 -36.79 -12.02 0.27
C GLN A 100 -35.51 -12.21 -0.56
N LYS A 101 -34.42 -12.68 0.05
CA LYS A 101 -33.18 -13.02 -0.67
C LYS A 101 -33.40 -14.14 -1.69
N ALA A 102 -34.13 -15.19 -1.31
CA ALA A 102 -34.47 -16.29 -2.20
C ALA A 102 -35.34 -15.83 -3.38
N ILE A 103 -36.35 -14.99 -3.12
CA ILE A 103 -37.19 -14.37 -4.15
C ILE A 103 -36.34 -13.55 -5.12
N ASN A 104 -35.50 -12.65 -4.62
CA ASN A 104 -34.66 -11.80 -5.48
C ASN A 104 -33.72 -12.64 -6.37
N GLY A 105 -33.10 -13.69 -5.81
CA GLY A 105 -32.23 -14.59 -6.56
C GLY A 105 -32.98 -15.43 -7.60
N LEU A 106 -34.16 -15.96 -7.26
CA LEU A 106 -35.00 -16.77 -8.17
C LEU A 106 -35.61 -15.91 -9.28
N SER A 107 -36.09 -14.70 -8.97
CA SER A 107 -36.62 -13.76 -9.96
C SER A 107 -35.55 -13.37 -10.98
N GLY A 108 -34.35 -12.97 -10.53
CA GLY A 108 -33.25 -12.64 -11.44
C GLY A 108 -32.75 -13.83 -12.28
N PHE A 109 -32.93 -15.06 -11.81
CA PHE A 109 -32.63 -16.27 -12.59
C PHE A 109 -33.70 -16.54 -13.66
N LEU A 110 -34.98 -16.42 -13.30
CA LEU A 110 -36.13 -16.67 -14.18
C LEU A 110 -36.28 -15.61 -15.28
N GLU A 111 -35.83 -14.37 -15.06
CA GLU A 111 -35.68 -13.35 -16.11
C GLU A 111 -34.79 -13.84 -17.27
N LYS A 112 -33.76 -14.63 -16.97
CA LYS A 112 -32.84 -15.19 -17.97
C LYS A 112 -33.28 -16.55 -18.50
N ASN A 113 -34.12 -17.28 -17.77
CA ASN A 113 -34.55 -18.64 -18.09
C ASN A 113 -36.06 -18.82 -17.86
N PRO A 114 -36.91 -18.21 -18.70
CA PRO A 114 -38.34 -18.10 -18.43
C PRO A 114 -39.10 -19.44 -18.51
N GLN A 115 -38.55 -20.47 -19.16
CA GLN A 115 -39.21 -21.77 -19.36
C GLN A 115 -39.02 -22.74 -18.17
N ASP A 116 -38.29 -22.36 -17.12
CA ASP A 116 -38.03 -23.24 -15.96
C ASP A 116 -39.19 -23.26 -14.97
N GLU A 117 -40.15 -24.15 -15.24
CA GLU A 117 -41.40 -24.29 -14.48
C GLU A 117 -41.17 -24.69 -13.01
N LYS A 118 -40.14 -25.52 -12.74
CA LYS A 118 -39.80 -26.00 -11.39
C LYS A 118 -39.30 -24.88 -10.48
N ARG A 119 -38.51 -23.94 -11.03
CA ARG A 119 -38.05 -22.77 -10.27
C ARG A 119 -39.13 -21.71 -10.12
N ARG A 120 -40.06 -21.62 -11.07
CA ARG A 120 -41.25 -20.76 -10.96
C ARG A 120 -42.15 -21.19 -9.81
N GLU A 121 -42.44 -22.49 -9.68
CA GLU A 121 -43.19 -23.03 -8.54
C GLU A 121 -42.48 -22.78 -7.19
N LYS A 122 -41.14 -22.87 -7.16
CA LYS A 122 -40.37 -22.50 -5.95
C LYS A 122 -40.48 -21.01 -5.62
N LEU A 123 -40.44 -20.13 -6.61
CA LEU A 123 -40.62 -18.70 -6.41
C LEU A 123 -42.00 -18.40 -5.81
N GLU A 124 -43.06 -18.99 -6.35
CA GLU A 124 -44.43 -18.85 -5.82
C GLU A 124 -44.52 -19.33 -4.37
N ASN A 125 -43.89 -20.46 -4.04
CA ASN A 125 -43.83 -20.97 -2.67
C ASN A 125 -43.12 -20.01 -1.70
N PHE A 126 -42.00 -19.40 -2.11
CA PHE A 126 -41.32 -18.39 -1.29
C PHE A 126 -42.13 -17.10 -1.16
N GLN A 127 -42.83 -16.66 -2.21
CA GLN A 127 -43.73 -15.50 -2.17
C GLN A 127 -44.89 -15.72 -1.20
N LYS A 128 -45.51 -16.90 -1.24
CA LYS A 128 -46.56 -17.27 -0.28
C LYS A 128 -46.02 -17.32 1.15
N LYS A 129 -44.86 -17.96 1.35
CA LYS A 129 -44.20 -18.02 2.67
C LYS A 129 -43.87 -16.61 3.20
N LEU A 130 -43.43 -15.70 2.34
CA LEU A 130 -43.18 -14.31 2.71
C LEU A 130 -44.46 -13.61 3.18
N GLN A 131 -45.58 -13.79 2.46
CA GLN A 131 -46.88 -13.24 2.87
C GLN A 131 -47.32 -13.79 4.23
N ASP A 132 -47.21 -15.11 4.45
CA ASP A 132 -47.56 -15.74 5.72
C ASP A 132 -46.69 -15.21 6.87
N LEU A 133 -45.39 -15.09 6.66
CA LEU A 133 -44.45 -14.54 7.66
C LEU A 133 -44.71 -13.06 7.95
N GLN A 134 -45.06 -12.25 6.94
CA GLN A 134 -45.43 -10.85 7.13
C GLN A 134 -46.74 -10.71 7.93
N ALA A 135 -47.71 -11.59 7.70
CA ALA A 135 -48.94 -11.64 8.49
C ALA A 135 -48.64 -12.02 9.96
N GLN A 136 -47.81 -13.04 10.17
CA GLN A 136 -47.36 -13.44 11.52
C GLN A 136 -46.57 -12.33 12.21
N GLN A 137 -45.68 -11.64 11.51
CA GLN A 137 -44.93 -10.50 12.03
C GLN A 137 -45.90 -9.41 12.49
N SER A 138 -46.89 -9.04 11.66
CA SER A 138 -47.88 -8.02 11.98
C SER A 138 -48.66 -8.36 13.26
N GLU A 139 -49.08 -9.62 13.40
CA GLU A 139 -49.78 -10.10 14.59
C GLU A 139 -48.87 -10.11 15.84
N MET A 140 -47.64 -10.59 15.71
CA MET A 140 -46.70 -10.69 16.83
C MET A 140 -46.20 -9.31 17.30
N VAL A 141 -46.01 -8.37 16.38
CA VAL A 141 -45.67 -6.98 16.69
C VAL A 141 -46.83 -6.30 17.42
N ALA A 142 -48.08 -6.53 17.01
CA ALA A 142 -49.26 -6.02 17.72
C ALA A 142 -49.35 -6.55 19.17
N LYS A 143 -48.86 -7.76 19.42
CA LYS A 143 -48.78 -8.38 20.76
C LYS A 143 -47.52 -8.02 21.56
N THR A 144 -46.61 -7.24 20.98
CA THR A 144 -45.32 -6.89 21.60
C THR A 144 -45.06 -5.39 21.50
N PRO A 145 -45.75 -4.57 22.33
CA PRO A 145 -45.59 -3.11 22.34
C PRO A 145 -44.14 -2.63 22.51
N GLU A 146 -43.31 -3.39 23.22
CA GLU A 146 -41.89 -3.10 23.45
C GLU A 146 -41.09 -3.11 22.14
N LYS A 147 -41.44 -3.98 21.18
CA LYS A 147 -40.84 -3.97 19.83
C LYS A 147 -41.22 -2.69 19.09
N VAL A 148 -42.48 -2.28 19.19
CA VAL A 148 -42.94 -1.02 18.58
C VAL A 148 -42.24 0.18 19.21
N ASN A 149 -42.09 0.20 20.53
CA ASN A 149 -41.36 1.24 21.25
C ASN A 149 -39.88 1.29 20.86
N PHE A 150 -39.24 0.12 20.72
CA PHE A 150 -37.85 0.01 20.26
C PHE A 150 -37.69 0.56 18.83
N GLU A 151 -38.54 0.15 17.89
CA GLU A 151 -38.47 0.66 16.51
C GLU A 151 -38.79 2.16 16.44
N ASN A 152 -39.76 2.65 17.22
CA ASN A 152 -40.07 4.08 17.30
C ASN A 152 -38.89 4.88 17.88
N ALA A 153 -38.26 4.41 18.95
CA ALA A 153 -37.09 5.07 19.55
C ALA A 153 -35.89 5.06 18.59
N LYS A 154 -35.69 3.96 17.85
CA LYS A 154 -34.67 3.82 16.82
C LYS A 154 -34.92 4.77 15.65
N GLN A 155 -36.16 4.83 15.17
CA GLN A 155 -36.58 5.73 14.09
C GLN A 155 -36.45 7.20 14.51
N ALA A 156 -36.86 7.56 15.73
CA ALA A 156 -36.72 8.92 16.24
C ALA A 156 -35.25 9.36 16.35
N LEU A 157 -34.34 8.46 16.78
CA LEU A 157 -32.91 8.73 16.77
C LEU A 157 -32.38 8.89 15.33
N TYR A 158 -32.77 7.99 14.42
CA TYR A 158 -32.35 8.04 13.03
C TYR A 158 -32.82 9.32 12.31
N GLU A 159 -34.09 9.71 12.47
CA GLU A 159 -34.63 10.95 11.92
C GLU A 159 -33.88 12.17 12.45
N PHE A 160 -33.55 12.16 13.74
CA PHE A 160 -32.74 13.20 14.33
C PHE A 160 -31.31 13.22 13.75
N GLU A 161 -30.67 12.06 13.59
CA GLU A 161 -29.34 11.95 12.96
C GLU A 161 -29.36 12.43 11.51
N VAL A 162 -30.39 12.09 10.74
CA VAL A 162 -30.63 12.59 9.38
C VAL A 162 -30.82 14.10 9.38
N SER A 163 -31.55 14.68 10.33
CA SER A 163 -31.71 16.13 10.44
C SER A 163 -30.37 16.86 10.67
N LEU A 164 -29.42 16.18 11.32
CA LEU A 164 -28.05 16.66 11.52
C LEU A 164 -27.09 16.30 10.37
N HIS A 165 -27.59 15.64 9.32
CA HIS A 165 -26.80 15.13 8.19
C HIS A 165 -25.71 14.12 8.63
N LEU A 166 -25.86 13.49 9.80
CA LEU A 166 -24.85 12.58 10.34
C LEU A 166 -24.59 11.35 9.44
N PRO A 167 -25.61 10.69 8.85
CA PRO A 167 -25.36 9.54 7.97
C PRO A 167 -24.48 9.88 6.77
N GLU A 168 -24.69 11.04 6.14
CA GLU A 168 -23.87 11.50 5.00
C GLU A 168 -22.42 11.76 5.42
N GLU A 169 -22.21 12.35 6.60
CA GLU A 169 -20.87 12.62 7.12
C GLU A 169 -20.15 11.33 7.57
N GLU A 170 -20.89 10.36 8.11
CA GLU A 170 -20.37 9.02 8.45
C GLU A 170 -20.02 8.21 7.18
N GLU A 171 -20.80 8.34 6.09
CA GLU A 171 -20.48 7.75 4.80
C GLU A 171 -19.20 8.35 4.19
N LYS A 172 -19.06 9.68 4.24
CA LYS A 172 -17.81 10.38 3.83
C LYS A 172 -16.61 9.86 4.61
N LEU A 173 -16.75 9.70 5.94
CA LEU A 173 -15.70 9.14 6.79
C LEU A 173 -15.34 7.69 6.38
N ALA A 174 -16.35 6.86 6.12
CA ALA A 174 -16.14 5.49 5.65
C ALA A 174 -15.37 5.45 4.32
N GLY A 175 -15.71 6.35 3.39
CA GLY A 175 -14.98 6.53 2.13
C GLY A 175 -13.52 6.92 2.34
N LEU A 176 -13.22 7.86 3.25
CA LEU A 176 -11.86 8.26 3.59
C LEU A 176 -11.06 7.11 4.23
N LEU A 177 -11.66 6.38 5.16
CA LEU A 177 -11.04 5.23 5.82
C LEU A 177 -10.73 4.11 4.82
N LYS A 178 -11.64 3.84 3.87
CA LYS A 178 -11.41 2.88 2.78
C LYS A 178 -10.23 3.27 1.90
N LYS A 179 -10.14 4.55 1.51
CA LYS A 179 -9.00 5.09 0.76
C LYS A 179 -7.68 4.99 1.54
N GLN A 180 -7.70 5.23 2.85
CA GLN A 180 -6.50 5.09 3.71
C GLN A 180 -6.04 3.64 3.84
N GLY A 181 -6.97 2.69 3.97
CA GLY A 181 -6.69 1.27 4.00
C GLY A 181 -5.97 0.79 2.73
N GLN A 182 -6.38 1.30 1.56
CA GLN A 182 -5.75 1.01 0.26
C GLN A 182 -4.35 1.63 0.12
N LYS A 183 -4.12 2.83 0.68
CA LYS A 183 -2.80 3.50 0.65
C LYS A 183 -1.73 2.84 1.52
N ARG A 184 -2.11 2.26 2.68
CA ARG A 184 -1.14 1.62 3.61
C ARG A 184 -0.47 0.38 3.02
N SER A 185 -1.12 -0.30 2.07
CA SER A 185 -0.58 -1.44 1.34
C SER A 185 0.61 -1.10 0.43
N PHE A 186 0.85 0.20 0.15
CA PHE A 186 1.82 0.69 -0.83
C PHE A 186 3.12 1.24 -0.20
N ALA A 187 3.15 1.48 1.12
CA ALA A 187 4.26 2.17 1.79
C ALA A 187 5.26 1.23 2.50
N GLY A 188 5.05 -0.09 2.39
CA GLY A 188 5.83 -1.13 3.09
C GLY A 188 7.28 -1.23 2.63
N SER A 189 7.51 -1.20 1.32
CA SER A 189 8.76 -1.53 0.61
C SER A 189 9.92 -0.54 0.77
N GLN A 190 9.66 0.76 0.93
CA GLN A 190 10.69 1.79 0.79
C GLN A 190 11.80 1.79 1.85
N PHE A 191 11.61 1.15 3.01
CA PHE A 191 12.60 1.21 4.08
C PHE A 191 13.55 0.02 4.08
N GLU A 192 13.17 -1.12 3.48
CA GLU A 192 14.09 -2.26 3.28
C GLU A 192 15.27 -1.85 2.38
N ASP A 193 15.00 -1.04 1.35
CA ASP A 193 16.01 -0.46 0.43
C ASP A 193 17.06 0.42 1.16
N VAL A 194 16.73 0.91 2.36
CA VAL A 194 17.63 1.72 3.20
C VAL A 194 18.28 0.87 4.29
N SER A 195 17.52 -0.01 4.94
CA SER A 195 18.03 -0.78 6.07
C SER A 195 19.00 -1.88 5.66
N LEU A 196 18.81 -2.57 4.53
CA LEU A 196 19.71 -3.66 4.13
C LEU A 196 21.14 -3.16 3.86
N PRO A 197 21.38 -2.06 3.11
CA PRO A 197 22.71 -1.47 2.99
C PRO A 197 23.33 -1.09 4.34
N VAL A 198 22.56 -0.52 5.26
CA VAL A 198 23.04 -0.18 6.62
C VAL A 198 23.49 -1.44 7.36
N VAL A 199 22.75 -2.55 7.23
CA VAL A 199 23.15 -3.84 7.83
C VAL A 199 24.47 -4.32 7.21
N GLN A 200 24.59 -4.30 5.88
CA GLN A 200 25.75 -4.82 5.15
C GLN A 200 27.03 -3.98 5.36
N GLU A 201 26.91 -2.67 5.21
CA GLU A 201 28.07 -1.75 5.12
C GLU A 201 28.50 -1.21 6.48
N ASN A 202 27.60 -1.16 7.47
CA ASN A 202 27.88 -0.53 8.77
C ASN A 202 27.78 -1.50 9.95
N LEU A 203 26.76 -2.36 9.98
CA LEU A 203 26.53 -3.28 11.10
C LEU A 203 27.41 -4.53 11.01
N CYS A 204 27.46 -5.20 9.86
CA CYS A 204 28.25 -6.43 9.68
C CYS A 204 29.73 -6.26 10.02
N PRO A 205 30.41 -5.14 9.66
CA PRO A 205 31.79 -4.89 10.11
C PRO A 205 31.99 -4.92 11.64
N ILE A 206 30.98 -4.49 12.41
CA ILE A 206 31.01 -4.57 13.88
C ILE A 206 31.02 -6.04 14.31
N LEU A 207 30.19 -6.88 13.68
CA LEU A 207 30.08 -8.30 13.99
C LEU A 207 31.33 -9.09 13.56
N TYR A 208 31.90 -8.79 12.39
CA TYR A 208 33.16 -9.40 11.92
C TYR A 208 34.27 -9.23 12.95
N LYS A 209 34.45 -8.00 13.44
CA LYS A 209 35.44 -7.69 14.47
C LYS A 209 35.11 -8.32 15.83
N ARG A 210 33.83 -8.36 16.20
CA ARG A 210 33.36 -8.86 17.51
C ARG A 210 33.51 -10.37 17.64
N TYR A 211 33.26 -11.11 16.57
CA TYR A 211 33.26 -12.57 16.57
C TYR A 211 34.45 -13.18 15.83
N ASP A 212 35.39 -12.35 15.34
CA ASP A 212 36.55 -12.78 14.56
C ASP A 212 36.15 -13.59 13.31
N LEU A 213 35.25 -13.02 12.50
CA LEU A 213 34.65 -13.65 11.33
C LEU A 213 35.06 -12.95 10.03
N GLN A 214 35.09 -13.70 8.93
CA GLN A 214 35.20 -13.16 7.59
C GLN A 214 33.80 -12.88 6.99
N PRO A 215 33.68 -11.97 6.00
CA PRO A 215 32.40 -11.70 5.35
C PRO A 215 31.72 -12.95 4.77
N SER A 216 32.48 -13.96 4.33
CA SER A 216 31.97 -15.23 3.80
C SER A 216 31.32 -16.13 4.86
N ASP A 217 31.59 -15.89 6.13
CA ASP A 217 31.08 -16.72 7.24
C ASP A 217 29.68 -16.29 7.68
N VAL A 218 29.16 -15.20 7.11
CA VAL A 218 27.97 -14.51 7.59
C VAL A 218 26.90 -14.43 6.50
N THR A 219 25.68 -14.79 6.86
CA THR A 219 24.49 -14.64 6.02
C THR A 219 23.49 -13.71 6.68
N ILE A 220 22.89 -12.81 5.89
CA ILE A 220 21.80 -11.95 6.33
C ILE A 220 20.50 -12.55 5.84
N LEU A 221 19.57 -12.78 6.76
CA LEU A 221 18.22 -13.21 6.47
C LEU A 221 17.25 -12.06 6.72
N SER A 222 16.13 -12.05 6.00
CA SER A 222 15.12 -11.00 6.05
C SER A 222 13.72 -11.55 6.34
N ASN A 223 12.88 -10.75 7.00
CA ASN A 223 11.47 -11.04 7.26
C ASN A 223 11.24 -12.45 7.88
N ILE A 224 12.00 -12.76 8.93
CA ILE A 224 12.04 -14.07 9.56
C ILE A 224 10.91 -14.19 10.59
N THR A 225 10.10 -15.24 10.53
CA THR A 225 9.03 -15.48 11.52
C THR A 225 9.29 -16.67 12.46
N LEU A 226 10.15 -17.59 12.04
CA LEU A 226 10.46 -18.86 12.73
C LEU A 226 9.22 -19.64 13.19
N GLY A 227 8.09 -19.53 12.45
CA GLY A 227 6.84 -20.24 12.77
C GLY A 227 6.09 -19.71 14.00
N CYS A 228 6.43 -18.49 14.45
CA CYS A 228 5.87 -17.86 15.63
C CYS A 228 5.04 -16.63 15.28
N ALA A 229 3.83 -16.54 15.85
CA ALA A 229 3.07 -15.31 15.85
C ALA A 229 3.81 -14.26 16.70
N ARG A 230 3.95 -13.02 16.22
CA ARG A 230 4.65 -11.93 16.93
C ARG A 230 6.18 -12.07 17.07
N ALA A 231 6.82 -12.91 16.26
CA ALA A 231 8.28 -12.97 16.13
C ALA A 231 8.74 -12.70 14.69
N GLU A 232 7.98 -11.90 13.93
CA GLU A 232 8.46 -11.35 12.66
C GLU A 232 9.63 -10.43 12.99
N ILE A 233 10.84 -10.80 12.56
CA ILE A 233 12.11 -10.11 12.75
C ILE A 233 12.55 -9.57 11.40
N ASP A 234 12.92 -8.29 11.36
CA ASP A 234 13.27 -7.62 10.11
C ASP A 234 14.54 -8.22 9.50
N TYR A 235 15.63 -8.33 10.29
CA TYR A 235 16.82 -9.08 9.88
C TYR A 235 17.45 -9.92 11.00
N LEU A 236 17.99 -11.07 10.59
CA LEU A 236 18.92 -11.87 11.37
C LEU A 236 20.26 -11.90 10.65
N VAL A 237 21.34 -11.66 11.38
CA VAL A 237 22.68 -11.98 10.91
C VAL A 237 23.05 -13.31 11.51
N ILE A 238 23.39 -14.29 10.68
CA ILE A 238 23.67 -15.66 11.11
C ILE A 238 25.06 -16.13 10.63
N GLN A 239 25.62 -17.08 11.36
CA GLN A 239 26.73 -17.91 10.93
C GLN A 239 26.22 -19.33 10.71
N GLU A 240 26.48 -19.86 9.52
CA GLU A 240 26.15 -21.25 9.20
C GLU A 240 27.16 -22.21 9.81
N ILE A 241 26.66 -23.29 10.38
CA ILE A 241 27.49 -24.36 10.93
C ILE A 241 27.08 -25.66 10.23
N PRO A 242 27.99 -26.36 9.55
CA PRO A 242 27.66 -27.59 8.83
C PRO A 242 26.94 -28.59 9.74
N GLU A 243 25.82 -29.12 9.24
CA GLU A 243 24.99 -30.15 9.90
C GLU A 243 24.45 -29.76 11.29
N LYS A 244 24.49 -28.47 11.65
CA LYS A 244 23.97 -27.95 12.92
C LYS A 244 23.00 -26.80 12.69
N PRO A 245 22.15 -26.50 13.69
CA PRO A 245 21.40 -25.24 13.69
C PRO A 245 22.35 -24.05 13.50
N VAL A 246 21.89 -23.04 12.77
CA VAL A 246 22.68 -21.83 12.54
C VAL A 246 22.91 -21.11 13.87
N LYS A 247 24.03 -20.40 13.97
CA LYS A 247 24.25 -19.49 15.09
C LYS A 247 23.73 -18.11 14.69
N VAL A 248 22.73 -17.60 15.39
CA VAL A 248 22.36 -16.19 15.25
C VAL A 248 23.51 -15.36 15.82
N LEU A 249 23.89 -14.26 15.19
CA LEU A 249 24.94 -13.34 15.66
C LEU A 249 24.37 -11.99 16.05
N ALA A 250 23.25 -11.60 15.44
CA ALA A 250 22.54 -10.37 15.77
C ALA A 250 21.07 -10.45 15.36
N ILE A 251 20.23 -9.76 16.13
CA ILE A 251 18.84 -9.46 15.80
C ILE A 251 18.77 -7.96 15.48
N ILE A 252 18.20 -7.61 14.33
CA ILE A 252 18.07 -6.23 13.89
C ILE A 252 16.59 -5.88 13.78
N GLU A 253 16.20 -4.84 14.50
CA GLU A 253 14.88 -4.25 14.46
C GLU A 253 14.87 -2.95 13.66
N VAL A 254 13.92 -2.82 12.75
CA VAL A 254 13.82 -1.70 11.83
C VAL A 254 12.51 -0.94 12.07
N LYS A 255 12.63 0.34 12.43
CA LYS A 255 11.48 1.22 12.72
C LYS A 255 11.51 2.48 11.86
N LYS A 256 10.49 2.67 11.03
CA LYS A 256 10.31 3.89 10.21
C LYS A 256 10.11 5.17 11.04
N ASN A 257 9.70 5.01 12.29
CA ASN A 257 9.49 6.07 13.24
C ASN A 257 10.26 5.73 14.51
N ILE A 258 11.23 6.58 14.83
CA ILE A 258 12.10 6.40 16.00
C ILE A 258 11.31 6.19 17.28
N ASN A 259 10.14 6.82 17.43
CA ASN A 259 9.33 6.69 18.65
C ASN A 259 8.77 5.26 18.87
N ASP A 260 8.82 4.40 17.85
CA ASP A 260 8.40 3.00 17.92
C ASP A 260 9.56 2.05 18.29
N ILE A 261 10.79 2.56 18.49
CA ILE A 261 11.93 1.77 19.00
C ILE A 261 11.57 1.11 20.33
N ALA A 262 10.91 1.83 21.26
CA ALA A 262 10.53 1.26 22.55
C ALA A 262 9.62 0.02 22.41
N ALA A 263 8.67 0.05 21.47
CA ALA A 263 7.79 -1.08 21.22
C ALA A 263 8.55 -2.27 20.61
N GLY A 264 9.45 -2.00 19.65
CA GLY A 264 10.31 -3.03 19.08
C GLY A 264 11.25 -3.63 20.13
N PHE A 265 11.81 -2.79 21.00
CA PHE A 265 12.67 -3.20 22.10
C PHE A 265 11.96 -4.15 23.05
N GLU A 266 10.81 -3.78 23.62
CA GLU A 266 10.03 -4.67 24.50
C GLU A 266 9.73 -6.01 23.83
N LEU A 267 9.30 -5.97 22.56
CA LEU A 267 8.99 -7.18 21.80
C LEU A 267 10.23 -8.08 21.64
N ARG A 268 11.40 -7.50 21.34
CA ARG A 268 12.64 -8.28 21.18
C ARG A 268 13.19 -8.80 22.51
N GLN A 269 13.02 -8.08 23.61
CA GLN A 269 13.33 -8.62 24.94
C GLN A 269 12.50 -9.88 25.22
N GLU A 270 11.19 -9.82 24.97
CA GLU A 270 10.27 -10.94 25.14
C GLU A 270 10.60 -12.10 24.17
N ASN A 271 10.86 -11.80 22.89
CA ASN A 271 11.22 -12.81 21.90
C ASN A 271 12.54 -13.51 22.23
N ILE A 272 13.57 -12.79 22.70
CA ILE A 272 14.86 -13.41 23.06
C ILE A 272 14.67 -14.34 24.27
N HIS A 273 13.91 -13.94 25.28
CA HIS A 273 13.54 -14.85 26.37
C HIS A 273 12.76 -16.08 25.88
N TRP A 274 11.89 -15.91 24.89
CA TRP A 274 11.18 -17.01 24.25
C TRP A 274 12.13 -17.98 23.54
N PHE A 275 13.07 -17.46 22.74
CA PHE A 275 14.07 -18.26 22.01
C PHE A 275 15.02 -19.00 22.97
N THR A 276 15.45 -18.37 24.07
CA THR A 276 16.36 -18.99 25.05
C THR A 276 15.63 -19.87 26.07
N GLY A 277 14.28 -19.85 26.10
CA GLY A 277 13.46 -20.72 26.93
C GLY A 277 13.23 -20.24 28.36
N ASN A 278 13.39 -18.94 28.64
CA ASN A 278 13.10 -18.34 29.95
C ASN A 278 11.60 -18.00 30.09
N SER A 279 10.79 -18.99 30.48
CA SER A 279 9.33 -18.89 30.56
C SER A 279 8.80 -17.87 31.56
N ASP A 280 9.61 -17.36 32.48
CA ASP A 280 9.17 -16.39 33.50
C ASP A 280 9.05 -14.97 32.94
N LYS A 281 9.48 -14.74 31.70
CA LYS A 281 9.62 -13.41 31.09
C LYS A 281 8.73 -13.20 29.85
N TYR A 282 7.86 -14.14 29.53
CA TYR A 282 6.86 -14.01 28.46
C TYR A 282 5.61 -14.84 28.78
N ASP A 283 4.47 -14.46 28.21
CA ASP A 283 3.24 -15.26 28.31
C ASP A 283 3.18 -16.30 27.19
N ALA A 284 3.41 -17.56 27.55
CA ALA A 284 3.38 -18.69 26.60
C ALA A 284 2.05 -18.79 25.84
N GLN A 285 0.91 -18.34 26.39
CA GLN A 285 -0.38 -18.42 25.69
C GLN A 285 -0.39 -17.59 24.40
N ILE A 286 0.31 -16.46 24.40
CA ILE A 286 0.41 -15.54 23.26
C ILE A 286 1.23 -16.16 22.11
N TYR A 287 2.17 -17.05 22.44
CA TYR A 287 3.10 -17.68 21.49
C TYR A 287 2.59 -19.00 20.92
N ARG A 288 1.36 -19.41 21.24
CA ARG A 288 0.79 -20.66 20.75
C ARG A 288 0.50 -20.59 19.26
N THR A 289 1.14 -21.49 18.50
CA THR A 289 0.88 -21.66 17.06
C THR A 289 0.61 -23.12 16.72
N LYS A 290 0.27 -23.41 15.46
CA LYS A 290 0.20 -24.80 14.97
C LYS A 290 1.54 -25.53 15.13
N VAL A 291 2.65 -24.79 15.10
CA VAL A 291 4.01 -25.29 15.26
C VAL A 291 4.36 -25.43 16.75
N PHE A 292 4.11 -24.39 17.55
CA PHE A 292 4.43 -24.36 18.98
C PHE A 292 3.16 -24.41 19.84
N LYS A 293 2.60 -25.60 20.03
CA LYS A 293 1.33 -25.78 20.75
C LYS A 293 1.39 -25.37 22.22
N ASP A 294 2.53 -25.56 22.86
CA ASP A 294 2.74 -25.21 24.26
C ASP A 294 3.16 -23.75 24.43
N GLY A 295 3.39 -23.02 23.32
CA GLY A 295 3.79 -21.61 23.36
C GLY A 295 5.27 -21.39 23.66
N HIS A 296 6.10 -22.42 23.54
CA HIS A 296 7.55 -22.36 23.77
C HIS A 296 8.30 -22.72 22.50
N PHE A 297 9.48 -22.13 22.30
CA PHE A 297 10.41 -22.52 21.23
C PHE A 297 11.05 -23.88 21.57
N SER A 298 10.28 -24.96 21.39
CA SER A 298 10.59 -26.30 21.91
C SER A 298 11.05 -27.29 20.84
N ARG A 299 11.07 -26.89 19.57
CA ARG A 299 11.47 -27.73 18.43
C ARG A 299 12.21 -26.90 17.41
N ALA A 300 13.02 -27.57 16.59
CA ALA A 300 13.71 -26.93 15.49
C ALA A 300 12.73 -26.50 14.39
N VAL A 301 13.04 -25.39 13.71
CA VAL A 301 12.28 -24.82 12.59
C VAL A 301 13.23 -24.47 11.46
N THR A 302 12.77 -24.71 10.23
CA THR A 302 13.49 -24.32 9.02
C THR A 302 12.94 -23.01 8.48
N HIS A 303 13.82 -22.07 8.17
CA HIS A 303 13.53 -20.88 7.36
C HIS A 303 14.16 -21.06 5.99
N SER A 304 13.44 -20.70 4.93
CA SER A 304 13.92 -20.84 3.56
C SER A 304 14.03 -19.47 2.91
N GLU A 305 15.22 -19.12 2.41
CA GLU A 305 15.47 -17.85 1.73
C GLU A 305 16.48 -18.07 0.60
N HIS A 306 16.23 -17.44 -0.56
CA HIS A 306 17.06 -17.60 -1.77
C HIS A 306 17.31 -19.06 -2.21
N GLY A 307 16.34 -19.96 -1.98
CA GLY A 307 16.45 -21.37 -2.34
C GLY A 307 17.36 -22.20 -1.41
N LYS A 308 17.78 -21.63 -0.27
CA LYS A 308 18.54 -22.30 0.78
C LYS A 308 17.69 -22.44 2.04
N GLU A 309 17.90 -23.55 2.75
CA GLU A 309 17.22 -23.84 4.02
C GLU A 309 18.17 -23.64 5.20
N PHE A 310 17.69 -22.96 6.24
CA PHE A 310 18.42 -22.66 7.46
C PHE A 310 17.69 -23.23 8.66
N LEU A 311 18.35 -24.09 9.43
CA LEU A 311 17.77 -24.74 10.61
C LEU A 311 18.00 -23.89 11.86
N PHE A 312 16.95 -23.63 12.63
CA PHE A 312 16.98 -22.89 13.89
C PHE A 312 16.47 -23.74 15.05
N ASP A 313 17.13 -23.67 16.19
CA ASP A 313 16.61 -24.17 17.47
C ASP A 313 17.11 -23.29 18.63
N ARG A 314 16.94 -23.72 19.89
CA ARG A 314 17.39 -22.94 21.06
C ARG A 314 18.89 -22.65 21.05
N SER A 315 19.72 -23.58 20.56
CA SER A 315 21.17 -23.39 20.48
C SER A 315 21.54 -22.24 19.54
N SER A 316 20.70 -21.93 18.55
CA SER A 316 20.88 -20.77 17.67
C SER A 316 20.96 -19.44 18.42
N PHE A 317 20.37 -19.34 19.62
CA PHE A 317 20.24 -18.12 20.42
C PHE A 317 21.01 -18.17 21.75
N GLU A 318 21.80 -19.21 22.01
CA GLU A 318 22.40 -19.46 23.33
C GLU A 318 23.39 -18.37 23.79
N HIS A 319 23.99 -17.65 22.85
CA HIS A 319 24.99 -16.61 23.13
C HIS A 319 24.39 -15.25 23.52
N PHE A 320 23.05 -15.07 23.41
CA PHE A 320 22.41 -13.83 23.82
C PHE A 320 22.44 -13.74 25.36
N GLU A 321 23.28 -12.85 25.86
CA GLU A 321 23.47 -12.59 27.29
C GLU A 321 22.71 -11.34 27.74
N CYS A 322 22.13 -11.41 28.92
CA CYS A 322 21.43 -10.29 29.55
C CYS A 322 22.45 -9.38 30.24
N SER A 323 22.48 -8.08 29.90
CA SER A 323 23.20 -7.06 30.67
C SER A 323 22.21 -6.40 31.62
N GLY A 324 22.32 -6.75 32.91
CA GLY A 324 21.30 -6.40 33.91
C GLY A 324 19.97 -7.11 33.63
N GLU A 325 18.93 -6.35 33.27
CA GLU A 325 17.60 -6.87 32.93
C GLU A 325 17.31 -6.92 31.42
N HIS A 326 18.28 -6.54 30.56
CA HIS A 326 18.05 -6.40 29.12
C HIS A 326 19.13 -7.04 28.24
N PHE A 327 18.70 -7.62 27.11
CA PHE A 327 19.56 -8.01 25.99
C PHE A 327 19.87 -6.79 25.13
N LEU A 328 21.10 -6.30 25.19
CA LEU A 328 21.53 -5.09 24.48
C LEU A 328 22.63 -5.37 23.45
N ARG A 329 23.57 -6.26 23.79
CA ARG A 329 24.83 -6.45 23.07
C ARG A 329 24.65 -6.78 21.58
N ASP A 330 23.77 -7.72 21.27
CA ASP A 330 23.57 -8.25 19.90
C ASP A 330 22.16 -7.94 19.35
N LEU A 331 21.49 -6.96 19.97
CA LEU A 331 20.25 -6.38 19.51
C LEU A 331 20.52 -4.99 18.93
N PHE A 332 20.12 -4.77 17.68
CA PHE A 332 20.38 -3.56 16.93
C PHE A 332 19.09 -2.89 16.48
N PHE A 333 19.11 -1.56 16.35
CA PHE A 333 17.99 -0.78 15.83
C PHE A 333 18.40 0.09 14.65
N ILE A 334 17.60 0.07 13.60
CA ILE A 334 17.72 0.99 12.46
C ILE A 334 16.45 1.83 12.38
N THR A 335 16.61 3.15 12.36
CA THR A 335 15.48 4.09 12.25
C THR A 335 15.83 5.31 11.45
N TYR A 336 14.82 5.99 10.92
CA TYR A 336 14.98 7.35 10.43
C TYR A 336 15.14 8.36 11.57
N GLN A 337 15.93 9.39 11.30
CA GLN A 337 16.03 10.59 12.13
C GLN A 337 14.72 11.37 12.12
N LYS A 338 14.12 11.55 13.30
CA LYS A 338 12.92 12.36 13.56
C LYS A 338 12.93 12.79 15.02
N ASN A 339 12.20 13.84 15.41
CA ASN A 339 12.14 14.24 16.81
C ASN A 339 11.47 13.18 17.70
N LEU A 340 11.95 13.09 18.94
CA LEU A 340 11.27 12.33 19.99
C LEU A 340 10.02 13.09 20.45
N VAL A 341 8.88 12.42 20.40
CA VAL A 341 7.55 12.93 20.77
C VAL A 341 7.04 12.26 22.04
N GLY A 342 7.77 11.27 22.56
CA GLY A 342 7.42 10.57 23.82
C GLY A 342 6.22 9.64 23.73
N LEU A 343 5.61 9.48 22.55
CA LEU A 343 4.51 8.55 22.27
C LEU A 343 4.84 7.68 21.05
N ARG A 344 4.49 6.40 21.13
CA ARG A 344 4.49 5.47 19.99
C ARG A 344 3.48 5.93 18.94
N ALA A 345 3.63 5.50 17.68
CA ALA A 345 2.68 5.82 16.62
C ALA A 345 1.27 5.30 16.94
N SER A 346 1.18 4.11 17.53
CA SER A 346 -0.09 3.51 17.99
C SER A 346 -0.76 4.35 19.08
N GLU A 347 -0.01 4.76 20.10
CA GLU A 347 -0.49 5.60 21.21
C GLU A 347 -0.94 6.97 20.71
N LYS A 348 -0.13 7.61 19.85
CA LYS A 348 -0.52 8.87 19.20
C LYS A 348 -1.80 8.71 18.39
N SER A 349 -1.96 7.60 17.66
CA SER A 349 -3.19 7.32 16.90
C SER A 349 -4.40 7.15 17.80
N VAL A 350 -4.24 6.51 18.95
CA VAL A 350 -5.30 6.33 19.96
C VAL A 350 -5.69 7.69 20.57
N LEU A 351 -4.71 8.51 20.93
CA LEU A 351 -4.94 9.86 21.44
C LEU A 351 -5.65 10.74 20.39
N SER A 352 -5.12 10.78 19.16
CA SER A 352 -5.69 11.54 18.05
C SER A 352 -7.13 11.10 17.74
N HIS A 353 -7.39 9.79 17.74
CA HIS A 353 -8.74 9.26 17.59
C HIS A 353 -9.67 9.79 18.69
N ARG A 354 -9.29 9.66 19.96
CA ARG A 354 -10.10 10.15 21.08
C ARG A 354 -10.36 11.65 20.98
N MET A 355 -9.34 12.46 20.66
CA MET A 355 -9.49 13.90 20.47
C MET A 355 -10.54 14.22 19.39
N SER A 356 -10.55 13.46 18.28
CA SER A 356 -11.48 13.67 17.17
C SER A 356 -12.91 13.14 17.42
N THR A 357 -13.13 12.27 18.40
CA THR A 357 -14.43 11.59 18.59
C THR A 357 -15.11 11.85 19.93
N ASP A 358 -14.36 12.27 20.96
CA ASP A 358 -14.91 12.53 22.30
C ASP A 358 -15.76 13.81 22.27
N VAL A 359 -17.08 13.68 22.36
CA VAL A 359 -18.03 14.81 22.32
C VAL A 359 -17.78 15.85 23.42
N PHE A 360 -17.11 15.47 24.51
CA PHE A 360 -16.74 16.38 25.60
C PHE A 360 -15.34 16.97 25.44
N PHE A 361 -14.66 16.69 24.32
CA PHE A 361 -13.35 17.26 24.03
C PHE A 361 -13.37 18.79 24.15
N ASN A 362 -12.60 19.29 25.10
CA ASN A 362 -12.45 20.70 25.38
C ASN A 362 -11.08 20.95 26.03
N LEU A 363 -10.18 21.61 25.30
CA LEU A 363 -8.86 21.94 25.85
C LEU A 363 -8.90 23.07 26.86
N ASP A 364 -9.93 23.91 26.86
CA ASP A 364 -10.07 25.02 27.81
C ASP A 364 -10.49 24.52 29.20
N ASP A 365 -11.19 23.38 29.26
CA ASP A 365 -11.62 22.73 30.51
C ASP A 365 -10.45 22.00 31.17
N GLU A 366 -9.95 22.56 32.27
CA GLU A 366 -8.86 21.97 33.04
C GLU A 366 -9.18 20.57 33.57
N LYS A 367 -10.40 20.32 34.03
CA LYS A 367 -10.80 19.00 34.55
C LYS A 367 -10.78 17.96 33.43
N PHE A 368 -11.22 18.33 32.23
CA PHE A 368 -11.12 17.45 31.06
C PHE A 368 -9.66 17.11 30.74
N VAL A 369 -8.78 18.13 30.69
CA VAL A 369 -7.36 17.92 30.38
C VAL A 369 -6.68 17.03 31.42
N VAL A 370 -6.96 17.24 32.72
CA VAL A 370 -6.45 16.37 33.80
C VAL A 370 -6.90 14.92 33.60
N ASN A 371 -8.20 14.69 33.37
CA ASN A 371 -8.73 13.34 33.20
C ASN A 371 -8.18 12.66 31.94
N LEU A 372 -8.03 13.41 30.84
CA LEU A 372 -7.43 12.90 29.62
C LEU A 372 -5.95 12.55 29.84
N PHE A 373 -5.22 13.35 30.61
CA PHE A 373 -3.82 13.09 30.90
C PHE A 373 -3.65 11.83 31.75
N SER A 374 -4.39 11.71 32.86
CA SER A 374 -4.40 10.51 33.69
C SER A 374 -4.74 9.26 32.88
N TRP A 375 -5.75 9.36 32.01
CA TRP A 375 -6.11 8.26 31.11
C TRP A 375 -4.97 7.88 30.14
N CYS A 376 -4.19 8.85 29.64
CA CYS A 376 -3.03 8.57 28.82
C CYS A 376 -1.94 7.85 29.63
N LEU A 377 -1.65 8.32 30.85
CA LEU A 377 -0.63 7.73 31.73
C LEU A 377 -0.98 6.30 32.17
N GLU A 378 -2.26 5.99 32.35
CA GLU A 378 -2.72 4.63 32.69
C GLU A 378 -2.65 3.66 31.50
N ARG A 379 -2.75 4.16 30.27
CA ARG A 379 -2.92 3.32 29.07
C ARG A 379 -1.66 3.19 28.23
N PHE A 380 -0.79 4.19 28.22
CA PHE A 380 0.42 4.22 27.39
C PHE A 380 1.60 3.59 28.14
N SER A 381 2.51 2.97 27.40
CA SER A 381 3.63 2.28 28.05
C SER A 381 4.54 3.30 28.74
N PRO A 382 4.97 3.04 29.98
CA PRO A 382 5.93 3.89 30.68
C PRO A 382 7.30 3.87 30.00
N LEU A 383 7.63 2.80 29.25
CA LEU A 383 8.89 2.71 28.52
C LEU A 383 8.82 3.52 27.22
N GLN A 384 9.61 4.58 27.19
CA GLN A 384 9.73 5.49 26.05
C GLN A 384 11.03 5.26 25.28
N THR A 385 11.03 5.63 24.00
CA THR A 385 12.22 5.51 23.15
C THR A 385 13.41 6.25 23.74
N LYS A 386 13.21 7.41 24.38
CA LYS A 386 14.28 8.13 25.07
C LYS A 386 15.00 7.24 26.09
N SER A 387 14.25 6.54 26.94
CA SER A 387 14.79 5.62 27.95
C SER A 387 15.57 4.47 27.31
N VAL A 388 15.07 3.91 26.20
CA VAL A 388 15.80 2.86 25.46
C VAL A 388 17.11 3.41 24.90
N LEU A 389 17.11 4.58 24.27
CA LEU A 389 18.33 5.18 23.75
C LEU A 389 19.34 5.52 24.86
N GLU A 390 18.88 5.95 26.04
CA GLU A 390 19.73 6.17 27.22
C GLU A 390 20.35 4.86 27.73
N LEU A 391 19.62 3.74 27.72
CA LEU A 391 20.16 2.41 28.04
C LEU A 391 21.28 2.02 27.06
N TYR A 392 21.06 2.19 25.76
CA TYR A 392 22.09 1.91 24.75
C TYR A 392 23.29 2.85 24.85
N LEU A 393 23.09 4.11 25.24
CA LEU A 393 24.18 5.07 25.36
C LEU A 393 25.25 4.64 26.37
N GLN A 394 24.88 3.89 27.42
CA GLN A 394 25.79 3.48 28.49
C GLN A 394 26.91 2.55 28.01
N GLU A 395 26.58 1.53 27.21
CA GLU A 395 27.56 0.49 26.82
C GLU A 395 27.49 0.06 25.34
N HIS A 396 26.40 0.39 24.63
CA HIS A 396 26.10 -0.18 23.31
C HIS A 396 25.64 0.87 22.29
N ALA A 397 26.13 2.11 22.36
CA ALA A 397 25.66 3.20 21.51
C ALA A 397 25.86 2.92 20.00
N GLN A 398 26.85 2.09 19.64
CA GLN A 398 27.08 1.64 18.26
C GLN A 398 25.97 0.72 17.70
N ASN A 399 25.07 0.22 18.54
CA ASN A 399 23.98 -0.65 18.10
C ASN A 399 22.73 0.12 17.63
N ILE A 400 22.72 1.44 17.77
CA ILE A 400 21.64 2.31 17.28
C ILE A 400 22.12 3.02 16.00
N PHE A 401 21.47 2.71 14.89
CA PHE A 401 21.67 3.37 13.61
C PHE A 401 20.51 4.32 13.34
N ILE A 402 20.80 5.62 13.37
CA ILE A 402 19.89 6.66 12.96
C ILE A 402 20.30 7.09 11.55
N VAL A 403 19.51 6.66 10.58
CA VAL A 403 19.67 7.08 9.20
C VAL A 403 19.06 8.46 9.08
N GLU A 404 19.82 9.44 8.60
CA GLU A 404 19.23 10.71 8.20
C GLU A 404 18.07 10.40 7.28
N ASN A 405 16.94 11.02 7.58
CA ASN A 405 15.80 10.89 6.72
C ASN A 405 16.09 11.71 5.46
N ILE A 406 16.90 11.17 4.56
CA ILE A 406 16.84 11.49 3.14
C ILE A 406 15.55 10.84 2.61
N LYS A 407 14.41 11.17 3.23
CA LYS A 407 13.27 11.56 2.44
C LYS A 407 13.84 12.68 1.59
N LYS A 408 14.26 12.35 0.37
CA LYS A 408 14.11 13.32 -0.69
C LYS A 408 12.66 13.76 -0.53
N ASN A 409 12.47 14.99 -0.06
CA ASN A 409 11.15 15.58 0.10
C ASN A 409 10.38 15.28 -1.20
N ASP A 410 9.07 15.09 -1.23
CA ASP A 410 8.38 14.89 -2.52
C ASP A 410 8.77 16.01 -3.51
N ASN A 411 9.09 17.20 -2.97
CA ASN A 411 9.71 18.32 -3.68
C ASN A 411 11.15 18.07 -4.17
N GLU A 412 12.04 17.43 -3.40
CA GLU A 412 13.41 17.11 -3.84
C GLU A 412 13.46 15.91 -4.80
N ILE A 413 12.59 14.90 -4.64
CA ILE A 413 12.42 13.85 -5.65
C ILE A 413 11.92 14.49 -6.92
N ARG A 414 10.89 15.33 -6.81
CA ARG A 414 10.35 16.09 -7.94
C ARG A 414 11.41 16.95 -8.59
N GLU A 415 12.19 17.73 -7.84
CA GLU A 415 13.29 18.56 -8.36
C GLU A 415 14.38 17.71 -9.01
N HIS A 416 14.68 16.53 -8.46
CA HIS A 416 15.64 15.61 -9.08
C HIS A 416 15.10 15.04 -10.39
N LEU A 417 13.86 14.54 -10.41
CA LEU A 417 13.21 14.03 -11.62
C LEU A 417 12.99 15.14 -12.66
N GLU A 418 12.78 16.37 -12.21
CA GLU A 418 12.73 17.57 -13.04
C GLU A 418 14.08 17.84 -13.69
N LYS A 419 15.17 17.87 -12.91
CA LYS A 419 16.52 18.01 -13.45
C LYS A 419 16.90 16.88 -14.41
N GLU A 420 16.51 15.64 -14.11
CA GLU A 420 16.73 14.51 -15.02
C GLU A 420 15.92 14.65 -16.31
N GLN A 421 14.65 15.06 -16.22
CA GLN A 421 13.84 15.33 -17.40
C GLN A 421 14.38 16.50 -18.23
N GLU A 422 14.86 17.57 -17.61
CA GLU A 422 15.51 18.70 -18.28
C GLU A 422 16.75 18.27 -19.06
N LYS A 423 17.49 17.27 -18.58
CA LYS A 423 18.64 16.68 -19.30
C LYS A 423 18.21 15.80 -20.47
N LEU A 424 17.14 15.02 -20.30
CA LEU A 424 16.71 14.03 -21.29
C LEU A 424 15.80 14.62 -22.38
N LEU A 425 15.02 15.65 -22.07
CA LEU A 425 14.09 16.28 -23.01
C LEU A 425 14.79 16.78 -24.29
N PRO A 426 15.97 17.43 -24.24
CA PRO A 426 16.72 17.82 -25.44
C PRO A 426 17.16 16.65 -26.32
N LEU A 427 17.21 15.42 -25.80
CA LEU A 427 17.55 14.22 -26.56
C LEU A 427 16.36 13.69 -27.37
N VAL A 428 15.14 14.14 -27.06
CA VAL A 428 13.94 13.76 -27.81
C VAL A 428 13.93 14.46 -29.17
N SER A 429 14.23 13.71 -30.23
CA SER A 429 14.12 14.17 -31.61
C SER A 429 12.74 13.82 -32.20
N ILE A 430 11.92 14.83 -32.48
CA ILE A 430 10.66 14.67 -33.22
C ILE A 430 10.81 15.38 -34.57
N PRO A 431 11.02 14.65 -35.66
CA PRO A 431 11.17 15.25 -36.99
C PRO A 431 9.83 15.85 -37.47
N GLU A 432 9.87 16.99 -38.15
CA GLU A 432 8.67 17.56 -38.80
C GLU A 432 8.21 16.69 -39.98
N LYS A 433 9.17 16.12 -40.72
CA LYS A 433 9.00 15.23 -41.87
C LYS A 433 10.16 14.22 -41.90
N ASP A 434 10.00 13.12 -42.64
CA ASP A 434 11.06 12.12 -42.86
C ASP A 434 11.57 11.41 -41.58
N GLY A 435 10.71 11.24 -40.58
CA GLY A 435 10.98 10.34 -39.46
C GLY A 435 10.85 8.86 -39.85
N TYR A 436 10.74 7.99 -38.86
CA TYR A 436 10.55 6.56 -39.11
C TYR A 436 9.25 6.26 -39.88
N THR A 437 9.37 5.41 -40.89
CA THR A 437 8.25 4.81 -41.62
C THR A 437 8.40 3.30 -41.57
N ALA A 438 7.37 2.60 -41.11
CA ALA A 438 7.37 1.15 -41.02
C ALA A 438 7.39 0.50 -42.42
N LYS A 439 8.27 -0.48 -42.59
CA LYS A 439 8.45 -1.29 -43.79
C LYS A 439 7.95 -2.71 -43.52
N ASP A 440 7.57 -3.40 -44.59
CA ASP A 440 7.15 -4.79 -44.50
C ASP A 440 8.28 -5.65 -43.92
N GLY A 441 7.96 -6.45 -42.89
CA GLY A 441 8.91 -7.30 -42.18
C GLY A 441 9.70 -6.63 -41.03
N ASP A 442 9.56 -5.31 -40.82
CA ASP A 442 10.16 -4.62 -39.68
C ASP A 442 9.67 -5.24 -38.37
N VAL A 443 10.59 -5.51 -37.45
CA VAL A 443 10.27 -6.01 -36.11
C VAL A 443 9.80 -4.85 -35.24
N VAL A 444 8.67 -5.04 -34.58
CA VAL A 444 8.05 -4.04 -33.72
C VAL A 444 7.78 -4.64 -32.34
N PHE A 445 8.10 -3.88 -31.30
CA PHE A 445 7.81 -4.26 -29.92
C PHE A 445 6.69 -3.36 -29.37
N ALA A 446 5.60 -3.97 -28.92
CA ALA A 446 4.49 -3.26 -28.26
C ALA A 446 4.45 -3.59 -26.76
N PHE A 447 4.41 -2.58 -25.90
CA PHE A 447 4.58 -2.74 -24.46
C PHE A 447 3.33 -2.35 -23.67
N ASP A 448 3.14 -3.04 -22.54
CA ASP A 448 2.24 -2.62 -21.47
C ASP A 448 2.82 -2.99 -20.09
N ILE A 449 2.31 -2.34 -19.05
CA ILE A 449 2.76 -2.52 -17.66
C ILE A 449 1.58 -2.54 -16.69
N GLN A 450 1.56 -3.53 -15.80
CA GLN A 450 0.60 -3.64 -14.72
C GLN A 450 1.31 -3.62 -13.37
N TYR A 451 0.82 -2.80 -12.44
CA TYR A 451 1.40 -2.67 -11.11
C TYR A 451 0.65 -3.48 -10.05
N LYS A 452 1.41 -4.08 -9.12
CA LYS A 452 0.92 -4.69 -7.88
C LYS A 452 1.84 -4.29 -6.72
N GLY A 453 1.49 -3.21 -6.02
CA GLY A 453 2.41 -2.61 -5.05
C GLY A 453 3.65 -2.04 -5.75
N ASP A 454 4.83 -2.53 -5.38
CA ASP A 454 6.13 -2.15 -5.97
C ASP A 454 6.66 -3.18 -6.97
N GLU A 455 5.79 -4.09 -7.39
CA GLU A 455 6.02 -5.01 -8.49
C GLU A 455 5.44 -4.41 -9.78
N ALA A 456 6.31 -4.25 -10.79
CA ALA A 456 5.93 -3.98 -12.17
C ALA A 456 5.89 -5.31 -12.93
N HIS A 457 4.70 -5.75 -13.31
CA HIS A 457 4.51 -6.84 -14.25
C HIS A 457 4.46 -6.23 -15.65
N VAL A 458 5.56 -6.36 -16.38
CA VAL A 458 5.72 -5.81 -17.73
C VAL A 458 5.54 -6.90 -18.77
N ALA A 459 4.97 -6.52 -19.91
CA ALA A 459 4.85 -7.39 -21.06
C ALA A 459 5.27 -6.69 -22.34
N VAL A 460 5.78 -7.48 -23.29
CA VAL A 460 6.10 -7.03 -24.64
C VAL A 460 5.58 -8.03 -25.66
N ASP A 461 4.81 -7.52 -26.61
CA ASP A 461 4.37 -8.23 -27.80
C ASP A 461 5.34 -7.95 -28.95
N VAL A 462 5.93 -8.99 -29.52
CA VAL A 462 6.87 -8.92 -30.62
C VAL A 462 6.16 -9.39 -31.90
N PHE A 463 6.20 -8.56 -32.94
CA PHE A 463 5.57 -8.87 -34.22
C PHE A 463 6.39 -8.31 -35.39
N ARG A 464 6.20 -8.86 -36.58
CA ARG A 464 6.65 -8.26 -37.84
C ARG A 464 5.54 -7.41 -38.44
N TRP A 465 5.88 -6.18 -38.77
CA TRP A 465 4.99 -5.27 -39.46
C TRP A 465 4.55 -5.86 -40.81
N PRO A 466 3.25 -5.76 -41.17
CA PRO A 466 2.20 -5.05 -40.43
C PRO A 466 1.48 -5.86 -39.34
N GLN A 467 1.46 -7.20 -39.38
CA GLN A 467 0.51 -7.98 -38.56
C GLN A 467 1.00 -9.36 -38.09
N GLU A 468 2.19 -9.83 -38.46
CA GLU A 468 2.65 -11.19 -38.13
C GLU A 468 3.14 -11.26 -36.68
N HIS A 469 2.31 -11.80 -35.79
CA HIS A 469 2.70 -12.03 -34.39
C HIS A 469 3.82 -13.06 -34.30
N ILE A 470 4.91 -12.71 -33.61
CA ILE A 470 6.03 -13.63 -33.33
C ILE A 470 5.81 -14.29 -31.97
N LYS A 471 5.74 -13.48 -30.90
CA LYS A 471 5.62 -13.96 -29.53
C LYS A 471 5.31 -12.84 -28.55
N THR A 472 4.73 -13.18 -27.41
CA THR A 472 4.55 -12.25 -26.28
C THR A 472 5.38 -12.74 -25.09
N TYR A 473 6.03 -11.82 -24.39
CA TYR A 473 6.82 -12.10 -23.18
C TYR A 473 6.26 -11.30 -22.01
N ALA A 474 6.36 -11.85 -20.80
CA ALA A 474 6.06 -11.16 -19.57
C ALA A 474 7.15 -11.40 -18.54
N GLY A 475 7.37 -10.44 -17.65
CA GLY A 475 8.34 -10.55 -16.57
C GLY A 475 8.02 -9.61 -15.41
N LEU A 476 8.71 -9.83 -14.30
CA LEU A 476 8.56 -9.08 -13.07
C LEU A 476 9.75 -8.14 -12.89
N PHE A 477 9.50 -6.88 -12.56
CA PHE A 477 10.53 -5.92 -12.18
C PHE A 477 10.19 -5.30 -10.83
N ARG A 478 11.18 -5.19 -9.93
CA ARG A 478 11.01 -4.55 -8.62
C ARG A 478 11.30 -3.06 -8.73
N ILE A 479 10.34 -2.23 -8.34
CA ILE A 479 10.40 -0.78 -8.50
C ILE A 479 10.98 -0.13 -7.24
N ASN A 480 11.97 0.72 -7.42
CA ASN A 480 12.61 1.47 -6.32
C ASN A 480 12.35 2.99 -6.43
N VAL A 481 11.53 3.43 -7.38
CA VAL A 481 11.18 4.84 -7.61
C VAL A 481 9.72 5.09 -7.19
N PRO A 482 9.44 6.08 -6.32
CA PRO A 482 8.09 6.38 -5.88
C PRO A 482 7.22 6.94 -7.01
N TYR A 483 5.91 6.82 -6.85
CA TYR A 483 4.95 7.46 -7.75
C TYR A 483 4.95 8.99 -7.54
N VAL A 484 5.46 9.74 -8.52
CA VAL A 484 5.38 11.19 -8.56
C VAL A 484 4.54 11.61 -9.77
N PRO A 485 3.37 12.25 -9.57
CA PRO A 485 2.53 12.72 -10.67
C PRO A 485 3.32 13.55 -11.68
N SER A 486 3.08 13.30 -12.98
CA SER A 486 3.77 13.89 -14.12
C SER A 486 5.25 13.54 -14.33
N TYR A 487 5.86 12.71 -13.47
CA TYR A 487 7.18 12.11 -13.67
C TYR A 487 7.09 10.58 -13.70
N PHE A 488 5.91 10.06 -14.03
CA PHE A 488 5.61 8.64 -13.98
C PHE A 488 6.43 7.81 -14.97
N CYS A 489 6.91 8.42 -16.06
CA CYS A 489 7.82 7.78 -17.01
C CYS A 489 9.14 7.30 -16.38
N PHE A 490 9.61 7.92 -15.28
CA PHE A 490 10.80 7.44 -14.56
C PHE A 490 10.52 6.19 -13.70
N ARG A 491 9.24 5.87 -13.49
CA ARG A 491 8.78 4.63 -12.84
C ARG A 491 8.46 3.53 -13.85
N GLU A 492 7.87 3.90 -15.00
CA GLU A 492 7.53 2.96 -16.09
C GLU A 492 8.69 2.63 -17.03
N GLY A 493 9.57 3.59 -17.27
CA GLY A 493 10.68 3.44 -18.22
C GLY A 493 11.63 2.28 -17.88
N PRO A 494 12.21 2.24 -16.67
CA PRO A 494 13.16 1.20 -16.27
C PRO A 494 12.66 -0.25 -16.45
N PRO A 495 11.44 -0.63 -16.00
CA PRO A 495 10.95 -2.00 -16.22
C PRO A 495 10.69 -2.31 -17.69
N LEU A 496 10.25 -1.34 -18.50
CA LEU A 496 10.11 -1.51 -19.96
C LEU A 496 11.46 -1.69 -20.66
N LEU A 497 12.49 -0.96 -20.22
CA LEU A 497 13.86 -1.14 -20.72
C LEU A 497 14.42 -2.52 -20.34
N ALA A 498 14.12 -2.99 -19.13
CA ALA A 498 14.58 -4.29 -18.65
C ALA A 498 14.01 -5.45 -19.47
N ILE A 499 12.71 -5.44 -19.75
CA ILE A 499 12.11 -6.47 -20.60
C ILE A 499 12.60 -6.37 -22.05
N TYR A 500 12.78 -5.16 -22.59
CA TYR A 500 13.39 -4.95 -23.90
C TYR A 500 14.79 -5.57 -23.99
N GLN A 501 15.69 -5.24 -23.04
CA GLN A 501 17.06 -5.76 -23.04
C GLN A 501 17.08 -7.28 -22.89
N LYS A 502 16.20 -7.83 -22.05
CA LYS A 502 16.09 -9.28 -21.84
C LYS A 502 15.64 -10.01 -23.10
N VAL A 503 14.59 -9.54 -23.77
CA VAL A 503 14.08 -10.15 -25.01
C VAL A 503 15.09 -10.03 -26.15
N VAL A 504 15.73 -8.86 -26.31
CA VAL A 504 16.79 -8.66 -27.30
C VAL A 504 17.93 -9.64 -27.07
N GLN A 505 18.34 -9.85 -25.82
CA GLN A 505 19.43 -10.76 -25.45
C GLN A 505 19.05 -12.23 -25.67
N ASP A 506 17.86 -12.65 -25.23
CA ASP A 506 17.45 -14.06 -25.23
C ASP A 506 17.10 -14.56 -26.64
N GLU A 507 16.44 -13.71 -27.44
CA GLU A 507 15.92 -14.09 -28.75
C GLU A 507 16.82 -13.61 -29.90
N ASN A 508 17.80 -12.74 -29.62
CA ASN A 508 18.67 -12.11 -30.61
C ASN A 508 17.88 -11.37 -31.72
N ILE A 509 16.82 -10.67 -31.31
CA ILE A 509 15.92 -9.90 -32.20
C ILE A 509 16.00 -8.41 -31.83
N GLN A 510 16.24 -7.55 -32.82
CA GLN A 510 16.29 -6.09 -32.66
C GLN A 510 15.03 -5.45 -33.25
N PRO A 511 14.26 -4.63 -32.49
CA PRO A 511 13.14 -3.90 -33.03
C PRO A 511 13.58 -2.67 -33.82
N GLN A 512 12.78 -2.30 -34.83
CA GLN A 512 12.89 -1.06 -35.59
C GLN A 512 11.90 0.01 -35.08
N LEU A 513 10.89 -0.39 -34.32
CA LEU A 513 9.88 0.49 -33.73
C LEU A 513 9.43 -0.01 -32.36
N LEU A 514 9.21 0.93 -31.45
CA LEU A 514 8.59 0.71 -30.14
C LEU A 514 7.20 1.37 -30.09
N ILE A 515 6.21 0.63 -29.61
CA ILE A 515 4.85 1.12 -29.38
C ILE A 515 4.53 0.95 -27.90
N ILE A 516 4.19 2.03 -27.21
CA ILE A 516 3.93 2.00 -25.77
C ILE A 516 2.47 2.36 -25.50
N ASP A 517 1.77 1.59 -24.68
CA ASP A 517 0.48 2.02 -24.09
C ASP A 517 0.75 3.15 -23.09
N GLY A 518 0.75 4.37 -23.61
CA GLY A 518 1.16 5.55 -22.87
C GLY A 518 1.41 6.72 -23.82
N HIS A 519 1.97 7.80 -23.27
CA HIS A 519 2.19 9.03 -24.02
C HIS A 519 3.64 9.20 -24.47
N GLY A 520 3.82 9.86 -25.61
CA GLY A 520 5.07 10.49 -26.04
C GLY A 520 5.07 11.96 -25.65
N ILE A 521 5.22 12.87 -26.62
CA ILE A 521 5.21 14.32 -26.36
C ILE A 521 3.83 14.88 -25.98
N ALA A 522 2.73 14.13 -26.17
CA ALA A 522 1.39 14.53 -25.70
C ALA A 522 1.26 14.36 -24.18
N HIS A 523 2.06 15.15 -23.45
CA HIS A 523 2.16 15.18 -22.01
C HIS A 523 2.35 16.64 -21.58
N PRO A 524 1.85 17.10 -20.41
CA PRO A 524 2.02 18.50 -19.99
C PRO A 524 3.47 18.99 -19.92
N ARG A 525 4.43 18.07 -19.79
CA ARG A 525 5.88 18.35 -19.84
C ARG A 525 6.59 17.88 -21.12
N LYS A 526 5.82 17.52 -22.17
CA LYS A 526 6.32 17.02 -23.46
C LYS A 526 7.25 15.80 -23.40
N PHE A 527 7.19 15.04 -22.30
CA PHE A 527 8.09 13.92 -22.04
C PHE A 527 7.36 12.77 -21.34
N GLY A 528 6.66 11.96 -22.13
CA GLY A 528 6.01 10.74 -21.66
C GLY A 528 6.94 9.51 -21.70
N VAL A 529 6.38 8.35 -21.36
CA VAL A 529 7.13 7.07 -21.31
C VAL A 529 7.66 6.65 -22.69
N ALA A 530 6.95 6.94 -23.78
CA ALA A 530 7.44 6.65 -25.12
C ALA A 530 8.68 7.50 -25.49
N CYS A 531 8.75 8.75 -25.01
CA CYS A 531 9.96 9.58 -25.15
C CYS A 531 11.11 8.97 -24.35
N TRP A 532 10.87 8.63 -23.09
CA TRP A 532 11.88 8.06 -22.19
C TRP A 532 12.47 6.78 -22.78
N LEU A 533 11.64 5.84 -23.22
CA LEU A 533 12.09 4.56 -23.77
C LEU A 533 12.77 4.71 -25.14
N GLY A 534 12.25 5.59 -25.99
CA GLY A 534 12.86 5.90 -27.29
C GLY A 534 14.27 6.48 -27.13
N VAL A 535 14.46 7.44 -26.23
CA VAL A 535 15.79 8.00 -25.92
C VAL A 535 16.69 6.93 -25.29
N ALA A 536 16.14 6.02 -24.47
CA ALA A 536 16.93 5.00 -23.75
C ALA A 536 17.50 3.93 -24.66
N THR A 537 16.79 3.67 -25.76
CA THR A 537 17.09 2.62 -26.73
C THR A 537 17.66 3.17 -28.03
N GLN A 538 17.49 4.47 -28.30
CA GLN A 538 17.76 5.11 -29.60
C GLN A 538 16.95 4.47 -30.75
N ILE A 539 15.76 3.96 -30.43
CA ILE A 539 14.84 3.34 -31.39
C ILE A 539 13.62 4.27 -31.58
N PRO A 540 13.09 4.39 -32.81
CA PRO A 540 11.83 5.07 -33.05
C PRO A 540 10.73 4.58 -32.11
N ALA A 541 10.03 5.52 -31.47
CA ALA A 541 9.03 5.20 -30.45
C ALA A 541 7.79 6.08 -30.60
N LEU A 542 6.60 5.49 -30.42
CA LEU A 542 5.34 6.22 -30.34
C LEU A 542 4.51 5.77 -29.13
N GLY A 543 3.75 6.70 -28.58
CA GLY A 543 2.75 6.43 -27.55
C GLY A 543 1.37 6.27 -28.17
N CYS A 544 0.62 5.25 -27.75
CA CYS A 544 -0.76 4.99 -28.13
C CYS A 544 -1.60 4.76 -26.87
N ALA A 545 -2.12 5.84 -26.30
CA ALA A 545 -2.80 5.82 -25.01
C ALA A 545 -4.32 5.59 -25.12
N LYS A 546 -4.88 4.97 -24.07
CA LYS A 546 -6.33 4.74 -23.88
C LYS A 546 -7.11 6.00 -23.49
N GLU A 547 -6.45 6.93 -22.80
CA GLU A 547 -6.95 8.21 -22.28
C GLU A 547 -5.96 9.33 -22.65
N THR A 548 -6.41 10.60 -22.61
CA THR A 548 -5.54 11.76 -22.90
C THR A 548 -5.13 12.49 -21.63
N LEU A 549 -3.91 13.03 -21.60
CA LEU A 549 -3.42 13.94 -20.56
C LEU A 549 -3.52 15.41 -20.95
N ILE A 550 -3.83 15.72 -22.22
CA ILE A 550 -3.91 17.08 -22.74
C ILE A 550 -5.24 17.33 -23.49
N PRO A 551 -5.72 18.58 -23.56
CA PRO A 551 -6.98 18.90 -24.20
C PRO A 551 -7.01 18.63 -25.71
N TYR A 552 -8.22 18.39 -26.22
CA TYR A 552 -8.54 18.37 -27.65
C TYR A 552 -10.02 18.78 -27.83
N ASP A 553 -10.38 19.25 -29.02
CA ASP A 553 -11.77 19.59 -29.35
C ASP A 553 -12.54 18.32 -29.77
N GLY A 554 -13.29 17.74 -28.83
CA GLY A 554 -14.07 16.54 -29.07
C GLY A 554 -15.21 16.72 -30.08
N ASP A 555 -15.74 17.94 -30.23
CA ASP A 555 -16.86 18.23 -31.14
C ASP A 555 -16.42 18.18 -32.61
N GLN A 556 -15.12 18.40 -32.88
CA GLN A 556 -14.54 18.27 -34.21
C GLN A 556 -14.24 16.81 -34.59
N LEU A 557 -14.24 15.88 -33.62
CA LEU A 557 -13.91 14.48 -33.86
C LEU A 557 -15.13 13.72 -34.39
N LYS A 558 -15.30 13.75 -35.71
CA LYS A 558 -16.36 13.02 -36.43
C LYS A 558 -16.39 11.54 -36.08
N SER A 559 -17.56 10.91 -36.26
CA SER A 559 -17.78 9.48 -36.02
C SER A 559 -17.10 8.56 -37.05
N ASP A 560 -16.65 9.10 -38.19
CA ASP A 560 -16.02 8.34 -39.26
C ASP A 560 -14.75 7.59 -38.80
N ALA A 561 -14.51 6.42 -39.40
CA ALA A 561 -13.24 5.72 -39.23
C ALA A 561 -12.08 6.60 -39.73
N ARG A 562 -10.97 6.59 -38.99
CA ARG A 562 -9.78 7.43 -39.18
C ARG A 562 -10.02 8.93 -39.03
N SER A 563 -11.14 9.35 -38.46
CA SER A 563 -11.34 10.74 -38.03
C SER A 563 -10.30 11.11 -36.97
N THR A 564 -9.69 12.29 -37.12
CA THR A 564 -8.60 12.78 -36.28
C THR A 564 -8.81 14.23 -35.88
N VAL A 565 -8.47 14.56 -34.64
CA VAL A 565 -8.36 15.95 -34.17
C VAL A 565 -7.00 16.14 -33.48
N PRO A 566 -6.29 17.26 -33.73
CA PRO A 566 -5.07 17.58 -33.01
C PRO A 566 -5.29 17.68 -31.50
N MET A 567 -4.36 17.11 -30.73
CA MET A 567 -4.28 17.35 -29.29
C MET A 567 -3.35 18.53 -29.05
N THR A 568 -3.90 19.63 -28.51
CA THR A 568 -3.20 20.91 -28.41
C THR A 568 -2.95 21.29 -26.96
N TYR A 569 -1.72 21.67 -26.64
CA TYR A 569 -1.33 22.19 -25.32
C TYR A 569 -0.38 23.37 -25.51
N ASN A 570 -0.69 24.51 -24.88
CA ASN A 570 0.03 25.78 -25.09
C ASN A 570 0.18 26.15 -26.58
N ASP A 571 -0.93 26.10 -27.33
CA ASP A 571 -1.02 26.43 -28.76
C ASP A 571 -0.17 25.56 -29.71
N GLU A 572 0.34 24.43 -29.23
CA GLU A 572 1.13 23.48 -30.01
C GLU A 572 0.41 22.14 -30.12
N SER A 573 0.32 21.60 -31.35
CA SER A 573 -0.13 20.23 -31.59
C SER A 573 0.95 19.26 -31.14
N LEU A 574 0.60 18.31 -30.27
CA LEU A 574 1.52 17.32 -29.71
C LEU A 574 1.15 15.87 -30.11
N GLY A 575 0.14 15.72 -30.95
CA GLY A 575 -0.36 14.41 -31.38
C GLY A 575 -1.81 14.51 -31.83
N PHE A 576 -2.48 13.36 -31.95
CA PHE A 576 -3.85 13.27 -32.44
C PHE A 576 -4.71 12.39 -31.56
N ALA A 577 -5.94 12.83 -31.31
CA ALA A 577 -7.04 11.94 -30.96
C ALA A 577 -7.55 11.31 -32.26
N VAL A 578 -7.54 9.98 -32.35
CA VAL A 578 -7.91 9.25 -33.59
C VAL A 578 -8.93 8.16 -33.32
N ARG A 579 -10.01 8.13 -34.11
CA ARG A 579 -10.94 7.00 -34.17
C ARG A 579 -10.41 5.97 -35.17
N ARG A 580 -9.83 4.86 -34.72
CA ARG A 580 -9.37 3.81 -35.65
C ARG A 580 -10.53 3.16 -36.42
N PHE A 581 -11.72 3.10 -35.80
CA PHE A 581 -12.94 2.53 -36.37
C PHE A 581 -14.11 3.50 -36.18
N ALA A 582 -15.11 3.42 -37.06
CA ALA A 582 -16.29 4.28 -37.00
C ALA A 582 -17.06 4.03 -35.69
N ASP A 583 -17.60 5.10 -35.10
CA ASP A 583 -18.42 5.08 -33.87
C ASP A 583 -17.72 4.51 -32.60
N VAL A 584 -16.43 4.22 -32.67
CA VAL A 584 -15.64 3.72 -31.53
C VAL A 584 -14.88 4.86 -30.87
N ASN A 585 -14.80 4.87 -29.52
CA ASN A 585 -14.01 5.86 -28.77
C ASN A 585 -12.57 5.98 -29.31
N PRO A 586 -12.00 7.19 -29.35
CA PRO A 586 -10.66 7.39 -29.89
C PRO A 586 -9.57 6.73 -29.04
N VAL A 587 -8.40 6.60 -29.67
CA VAL A 587 -7.10 6.45 -29.01
C VAL A 587 -6.30 7.73 -29.20
N TYR A 588 -5.30 7.94 -28.34
CA TYR A 588 -4.54 9.18 -28.29
C TYR A 588 -3.08 8.88 -28.65
N VAL A 589 -2.68 9.35 -29.83
CA VAL A 589 -1.40 8.98 -30.45
C VAL A 589 -0.47 10.17 -30.41
N SER A 590 0.78 9.93 -30.01
CA SER A 590 1.82 10.98 -30.01
C SER A 590 3.20 10.38 -30.27
N PRO A 591 4.07 11.12 -30.97
CA PRO A 591 5.43 10.66 -31.21
C PRO A 591 6.23 10.69 -29.90
N GLY A 592 7.12 9.71 -29.71
CA GLY A 592 8.04 9.62 -28.59
C GLY A 592 9.48 9.99 -28.97
N HIS A 593 10.02 9.35 -30.01
CA HIS A 593 11.39 9.59 -30.48
C HIS A 593 11.55 9.15 -31.95
N LEU A 594 12.31 9.89 -32.76
CA LEU A 594 12.69 9.61 -34.16
C LEU A 594 11.51 9.35 -35.12
N ILE A 595 10.32 9.83 -34.78
CA ILE A 595 9.10 9.68 -35.58
C ILE A 595 8.31 10.99 -35.56
N SER A 596 7.77 11.40 -36.72
CA SER A 596 6.92 12.59 -36.81
C SER A 596 5.50 12.33 -36.28
N GLN A 597 4.75 13.39 -35.98
CA GLN A 597 3.35 13.27 -35.56
C GLN A 597 2.50 12.55 -36.62
N GLN A 598 2.70 12.88 -37.89
CA GLN A 598 1.94 12.30 -39.01
C GLN A 598 2.27 10.81 -39.20
N GLN A 599 3.56 10.43 -39.13
CA GLN A 599 3.95 9.03 -39.24
C GLN A 599 3.47 8.20 -38.05
N ALA A 600 3.49 8.74 -36.83
CA ALA A 600 2.94 8.06 -35.67
C ALA A 600 1.43 7.76 -35.83
N LEU A 601 0.68 8.73 -36.36
CA LEU A 601 -0.74 8.58 -36.69
C LEU A 601 -0.96 7.50 -37.76
N GLU A 602 -0.19 7.52 -38.84
CA GLU A 602 -0.28 6.54 -39.94
C GLU A 602 0.00 5.11 -39.47
N ILE A 603 1.04 4.94 -38.65
CA ILE A 603 1.36 3.65 -38.04
C ILE A 603 0.21 3.19 -37.14
N CYS A 604 -0.31 4.05 -36.25
CA CYS A 604 -1.42 3.67 -35.37
C CYS A 604 -2.68 3.24 -36.15
N CYS A 605 -3.02 3.94 -37.23
CA CYS A 605 -4.14 3.61 -38.11
C CYS A 605 -3.93 2.32 -38.91
N SER A 606 -2.69 1.88 -39.10
CA SER A 606 -2.32 0.71 -39.91
C SER A 606 -2.12 -0.55 -39.09
N LEU A 607 -1.99 -0.44 -37.76
CA LEU A 607 -1.95 -1.58 -36.86
C LEU A 607 -3.23 -2.43 -36.98
N ALA A 608 -3.10 -3.75 -36.84
CA ALA A 608 -4.22 -4.68 -36.84
C ALA A 608 -5.16 -4.50 -35.62
N GLY A 609 -6.38 -5.00 -35.77
CA GLY A 609 -7.34 -5.19 -34.69
C GLY A 609 -8.77 -4.84 -35.07
N GLU A 610 -9.71 -5.23 -34.22
CA GLU A 610 -11.14 -4.93 -34.36
C GLU A 610 -11.63 -3.94 -33.28
N PHE A 611 -10.76 -3.58 -32.34
CA PHE A 611 -11.07 -2.70 -31.19
C PHE A 611 -10.31 -1.38 -31.28
N LYS A 612 -10.72 -0.40 -30.45
CA LYS A 612 -10.02 0.90 -30.38
C LYS A 612 -8.51 0.75 -30.17
N ILE A 613 -8.10 -0.12 -29.25
CA ILE A 613 -6.70 -0.43 -28.96
C ILE A 613 -6.18 -1.50 -29.94
N PRO A 614 -5.02 -1.30 -30.58
CA PRO A 614 -4.38 -2.30 -31.44
C PRO A 614 -4.24 -3.67 -30.77
N ASP A 615 -4.33 -4.74 -31.56
CA ASP A 615 -4.20 -6.12 -31.03
C ASP A 615 -2.85 -6.37 -30.36
N THR A 616 -1.78 -5.73 -30.86
CA THR A 616 -0.43 -5.82 -30.30
C THR A 616 -0.37 -5.27 -28.87
N ILE A 617 -0.94 -4.09 -28.64
CA ILE A 617 -1.06 -3.49 -27.30
C ILE A 617 -2.02 -4.32 -26.43
N ARG A 618 -3.12 -4.83 -26.99
CA ARG A 618 -4.05 -5.69 -26.26
C ARG A 618 -3.39 -6.99 -25.78
N ARG A 619 -2.54 -7.62 -26.60
CA ARG A 619 -1.80 -8.82 -26.20
C ARG A 619 -0.83 -8.52 -25.07
N ALA A 620 -0.09 -7.40 -25.15
CA ALA A 620 0.76 -6.95 -24.06
C ALA A 620 -0.05 -6.68 -22.77
N ASP A 621 -1.17 -5.95 -22.85
CA ASP A 621 -2.05 -5.66 -21.71
C ASP A 621 -2.64 -6.92 -21.07
N GLN A 622 -3.07 -7.88 -21.89
CA GLN A 622 -3.56 -9.16 -21.39
C GLN A 622 -2.45 -9.96 -20.70
N ALA A 623 -1.27 -10.04 -21.30
CA ALA A 623 -0.14 -10.76 -20.71
C ALA A 623 0.32 -10.13 -19.39
N ALA A 624 0.46 -8.80 -19.32
CA ALA A 624 0.82 -8.08 -18.10
C ALA A 624 -0.20 -8.32 -16.98
N ARG A 625 -1.51 -8.27 -17.29
CA ARG A 625 -2.58 -8.54 -16.31
C ARG A 625 -2.62 -9.98 -15.84
N GLN A 626 -2.48 -10.95 -16.75
CA GLN A 626 -2.46 -12.38 -16.42
C GLN A 626 -1.24 -12.72 -15.56
N HIS A 627 -0.06 -12.22 -15.94
CA HIS A 627 1.16 -12.38 -15.17
C HIS A 627 1.03 -11.75 -13.77
N CYS A 628 0.47 -10.54 -13.66
CA CYS A 628 0.16 -9.89 -12.38
C CYS A 628 -0.81 -10.70 -11.49
N ALA A 629 -1.76 -11.40 -12.10
CA ALA A 629 -2.73 -12.25 -11.43
C ALA A 629 -2.21 -13.66 -11.11
N GLY A 630 -1.01 -14.03 -11.56
CA GLY A 630 -0.48 -15.39 -11.48
C GLY A 630 -1.29 -16.40 -12.32
N GLN A 631 -1.93 -15.94 -13.39
CA GLN A 631 -2.72 -16.76 -14.29
C GLN A 631 -1.88 -17.19 -15.49
N PRO A 632 -2.01 -18.44 -15.97
CA PRO A 632 -1.37 -18.86 -17.20
C PRO A 632 -1.97 -18.12 -18.40
N GLY A 633 -1.17 -17.91 -19.45
CA GLY A 633 -1.60 -17.30 -20.69
C GLY A 633 -0.67 -17.66 -21.86
N GLU A 634 -0.99 -17.16 -23.05
CA GLU A 634 -0.18 -17.35 -24.27
C GLU A 634 0.98 -16.35 -24.32
N TRP A 635 1.88 -16.44 -23.33
CA TRP A 635 3.08 -15.61 -23.22
C TRP A 635 4.23 -16.41 -22.60
N THR A 636 5.47 -15.95 -22.82
CA THR A 636 6.68 -16.56 -22.27
C THR A 636 7.11 -15.84 -21.01
N GLU A 637 7.27 -16.59 -19.92
CA GLU A 637 7.76 -16.09 -18.63
C GLU A 637 9.27 -15.78 -18.70
N LEU A 638 9.66 -14.60 -18.23
CA LEU A 638 11.05 -14.16 -18.11
C LEU A 638 11.53 -14.10 -16.65
N GLY A 639 10.63 -14.29 -15.68
CA GLY A 639 10.91 -14.24 -14.26
C GLY A 639 11.25 -12.83 -13.79
N LEU A 640 12.12 -12.75 -12.77
CA LEU A 640 12.60 -11.47 -12.25
C LEU A 640 13.61 -10.85 -13.23
N LEU A 641 13.25 -9.70 -13.76
CA LEU A 641 14.05 -8.91 -14.70
C LEU A 641 15.16 -8.16 -13.94
N PRO A 642 16.40 -8.15 -14.48
CA PRO A 642 17.51 -7.41 -13.89
C PRO A 642 17.32 -5.90 -14.05
N LYS A 643 18.01 -5.11 -13.22
CA LYS A 643 18.11 -3.66 -13.44
C LYS A 643 18.75 -3.38 -14.79
N ALA A 644 18.10 -2.54 -15.59
CA ALA A 644 18.60 -2.13 -16.89
C ALA A 644 19.23 -0.73 -16.82
N ILE A 645 20.36 -0.58 -17.51
CA ILE A 645 21.08 0.69 -17.64
C ILE A 645 20.72 1.32 -19.00
N PRO A 646 20.16 2.55 -19.03
CA PRO A 646 19.90 3.29 -20.27
C PRO A 646 21.17 3.56 -21.09
N LEU A 647 21.04 3.74 -22.41
CA LEU A 647 22.21 4.02 -23.25
C LEU A 647 22.93 5.32 -22.92
N TRP A 648 22.24 6.34 -22.41
CA TRP A 648 22.88 7.61 -22.03
C TRP A 648 23.72 7.53 -20.74
N GLU A 649 23.66 6.41 -20.00
CA GLU A 649 24.49 6.15 -18.81
C GLU A 649 25.73 5.26 -19.12
N LYS A 650 25.84 4.75 -20.36
CA LYS A 650 27.00 3.99 -20.85
C LYS A 650 27.93 4.91 -21.63
#